data_AF-A0A0W8BYG3-F1
#
_entry.id   AF-A0A0W8BYG3-F1
#
_cell.length_a   1.000
_cell.length_b   1.000
_cell.length_c   1.000
_cell.angle_alpha   90.00
_cell.angle_beta   90.00
_cell.angle_gamma   90.00
#
_symmetry.space_group_name_H-M   'P 1'
#
loop_
_entity.id
_entity.type
_entity.pdbx_description
1 polymer ?
#
loop_
_entity_poly.entity_id
_entity_poly.type
_entity_poly.pdbx_seq_one_letter_code
_entity_poly.pdbx_strand_id
1 'polypeptide(L)'
;MLSVRTLVLRSSRGALLASQRLHSLQHVAAACAHPLAFLTSSNSLSNRRNCSSSGQSKSTDAPHAAAAAEKPALTVEQILNHVSIMEQWTCSGCGIELQYKEPKQVGYFPKQLLSNVQDLKELKRLRCERCFQMTQYGKISDTKMPYQEYERRVMELRSKDMLMIQLVDILDISGSLLPKARHIFGKKPVMLVVNKGDLVPTKSGIRRLMRRIKQEAKDAGIDNLISIYLISAMKRIGMKEIVEDVAKYRQNRDICVVGAANVGKSTFLNSFLSHLVDRKWQHNHRKYMKMSEVQLSELEDDETATMLNIDDELLAEAKAEREKEAAMEGEQTVKTPHGELYVAPGEDPEMIETSSEEDREMTTSPLPGTTLAVQYLPVMVRNEVFNILDTPGLITDSKRQKLVEVLALDGAAKLKNVFPTKQLPVTTYRVRPGRSLFLGALARFDYETLGKDSDKNFLLLSWYGVLPGHLTSTERAEDTFVKHAGGILSPPRGLDAMSFTGPLTLSQNVYLKDYMLDSVLTKSKHKKPKRTTVVELEVPGFGWLSVTAVDLDGTAASQKTLNQGKISVHTCRGLSVVPRLPTSLARFTRRVSKAASNSSSSSSPQKTSSFKLYANMVSQPSRAVAWALKVKGADYEFVNVEFGGELIKSDEFKAWNPNALVPVLRDGDFSLFEGNAILAYSAVKFGWKDLYPTDMQTRAKVDEFLNWHHTNTRLFTVQILRPAAAKASGKASPSDFTFLENVDALIEKVMTLLETFLDKDYVAHTDAPTIADYAAYCEIDQLEMMGYDFTQYPKVTAWIARMKQIPHHDEVREGLDKFLTKLGLRVEAEAKTDKPEGRRIRHQLQRIPCQLLVILQAAVSNSSSVLRLIIMTLKLYANLISQPSRSVAWVLKVKSVDHELVPVLPGSDFFKSDEFKAINPNRLVPAIKDDDFVLTEGMAILQYLGDRYDWTGPKDLYPKDLKTRAKINEFLHWHHTNTRLFTLNIVRPEIAKKLNADTPKDQAALEGKDALIEKECTLLETFLVNDFIAHTDFPTIADYTAYCEIDQLELMGYDFSKYPKVSAWIARMKTQPFNDEIHEPLKGFLTKFGLLA
;
A
#
# COMPACT_ATOMS: atom_id res chain seq x y z
N MET A 1 -18.31 57.63 0.74
CA MET A 1 -19.24 58.15 -0.29
C MET A 1 -18.64 57.90 -1.67
N LEU A 2 -19.49 57.61 -2.67
CA LEU A 2 -19.41 57.90 -4.12
C LEU A 2 -18.06 57.78 -4.91
N SER A 3 -18.16 57.34 -6.17
CA SER A 3 -17.04 57.12 -7.09
C SER A 3 -17.09 57.97 -8.38
N VAL A 4 -15.92 58.26 -8.96
CA VAL A 4 -15.65 58.74 -10.34
C VAL A 4 -14.22 58.24 -10.71
N ARG A 5 -13.81 57.66 -11.86
CA ARG A 5 -14.35 57.25 -13.18
C ARG A 5 -13.73 58.05 -14.37
N THR A 6 -13.44 57.36 -15.48
CA THR A 6 -12.84 57.86 -16.77
C THR A 6 -11.33 58.24 -16.66
N LEU A 7 -10.36 57.85 -17.50
CA LEU A 7 -10.27 57.36 -18.91
C LEU A 7 -10.56 58.48 -19.95
N VAL A 8 -9.93 58.62 -21.14
CA VAL A 8 -9.08 57.77 -22.03
C VAL A 8 -8.07 58.69 -22.79
N LEU A 9 -6.93 58.20 -23.37
CA LEU A 9 -6.45 58.52 -24.77
C LEU A 9 -5.03 57.97 -25.16
N ARG A 10 -4.96 57.28 -26.33
CA ARG A 10 -3.89 57.15 -27.38
C ARG A 10 -2.41 56.98 -26.96
N SER A 11 -1.71 55.85 -27.21
CA SER A 11 -1.26 55.21 -28.50
C SER A 11 -0.12 55.97 -29.22
N SER A 12 0.93 55.35 -29.81
CA SER A 12 0.95 54.06 -30.55
C SER A 12 2.36 53.52 -30.93
N ARG A 13 2.47 52.20 -31.19
CA ARG A 13 3.51 51.46 -31.99
C ARG A 13 4.97 51.45 -31.45
N GLY A 14 5.78 50.40 -31.69
CA GLY A 14 5.45 49.04 -32.16
C GLY A 14 6.59 48.19 -32.77
N ALA A 15 6.97 47.10 -32.07
CA ALA A 15 7.49 45.82 -32.60
C ALA A 15 8.92 45.68 -33.20
N LEU A 16 9.30 44.39 -33.37
CA LEU A 16 10.43 43.78 -34.09
C LEU A 16 11.87 43.77 -33.50
N LEU A 17 12.19 42.64 -32.84
CA LEU A 17 13.07 41.56 -33.33
C LEU A 17 14.56 41.78 -33.71
N ALA A 18 15.36 40.80 -33.24
CA ALA A 18 16.41 40.06 -33.98
C ALA A 18 17.88 40.59 -34.07
N SER A 19 18.72 39.98 -33.22
CA SER A 19 19.77 39.01 -33.63
C SER A 19 21.28 39.39 -33.66
N GLN A 20 22.08 38.34 -33.41
CA GLN A 20 23.45 38.04 -33.88
C GLN A 20 24.72 38.79 -33.37
N ARG A 21 25.52 37.99 -32.64
CA ARG A 21 26.95 37.62 -32.88
C ARG A 21 28.12 38.55 -32.46
N LEU A 22 29.00 37.90 -31.67
CA LEU A 22 30.49 37.90 -31.73
C LEU A 22 31.25 39.24 -31.62
N HIS A 23 32.12 39.36 -30.61
CA HIS A 23 33.56 39.07 -30.81
C HIS A 23 34.41 38.92 -29.51
N SER A 24 35.57 38.28 -29.70
CA SER A 24 36.80 38.15 -28.88
C SER A 24 37.04 38.95 -27.58
N LEU A 25 37.33 38.20 -26.50
CA LEU A 25 38.58 38.16 -25.69
C LEU A 25 39.32 39.43 -25.18
N GLN A 26 39.85 39.27 -23.95
CA GLN A 26 41.02 39.89 -23.27
C GLN A 26 40.86 41.08 -22.30
N HIS A 27 41.76 41.03 -21.28
CA HIS A 27 42.03 41.96 -20.17
C HIS A 27 40.95 42.16 -19.05
N VAL A 28 41.31 42.57 -17.82
CA VAL A 28 42.24 42.00 -16.78
C VAL A 28 42.14 42.83 -15.48
N ALA A 29 42.10 42.17 -14.31
CA ALA A 29 42.22 42.73 -12.95
C ALA A 29 41.10 43.73 -12.48
N ALA A 30 40.88 44.01 -11.19
CA ALA A 30 41.60 43.60 -9.97
C ALA A 30 40.68 43.40 -8.74
N ALA A 31 41.02 42.39 -7.91
CA ALA A 31 41.16 42.40 -6.44
C ALA A 31 39.96 42.80 -5.52
N CYS A 32 39.88 42.39 -4.23
CA CYS A 32 40.81 41.68 -3.33
C CYS A 32 40.17 40.45 -2.65
N ALA A 33 40.98 39.59 -2.02
CA ALA A 33 40.56 38.45 -1.19
C ALA A 33 41.67 38.04 -0.19
N HIS A 34 41.45 36.94 0.57
CA HIS A 34 42.44 36.20 1.38
C HIS A 34 42.94 36.88 2.68
N PRO A 35 43.66 36.18 3.61
CA PRO A 35 44.32 34.86 3.55
C PRO A 35 43.70 33.80 4.51
N LEU A 36 44.15 32.54 4.67
CA LEU A 36 45.50 31.93 4.62
C LEU A 36 45.55 30.49 4.08
N ALA A 37 46.73 30.11 3.57
CA ALA A 37 47.25 28.75 3.46
C ALA A 37 48.77 28.76 3.70
N PHE A 38 49.39 27.61 3.99
CA PHE A 38 50.81 27.46 4.33
C PHE A 38 51.77 27.69 3.14
N LEU A 39 53.00 28.11 3.45
CA LEU A 39 54.24 27.60 2.81
C LEU A 39 55.48 27.87 3.70
N THR A 40 56.63 27.29 3.34
CA THR A 40 57.83 27.17 4.20
C THR A 40 59.08 27.86 3.62
N SER A 41 60.03 28.25 4.49
CA SER A 41 61.50 28.23 4.23
C SER A 41 62.32 28.64 5.46
N SER A 42 63.64 28.39 5.41
CA SER A 42 64.67 28.72 6.42
C SER A 42 65.12 30.21 6.29
N ASN A 43 65.95 30.82 7.16
CA ASN A 43 67.17 30.28 7.77
C ASN A 43 67.81 31.18 8.87
N SER A 44 68.74 30.58 9.64
CA SER A 44 69.92 31.20 10.30
C SER A 44 69.84 32.03 11.61
N LEU A 45 70.77 31.69 12.54
CA LEU A 45 71.48 32.53 13.54
C LEU A 45 70.67 33.15 14.72
N SER A 46 71.09 33.10 16.01
CA SER A 46 72.40 32.76 16.61
C SER A 46 72.32 32.45 18.12
N ASN A 47 73.40 31.86 18.70
CA ASN A 47 73.87 31.93 20.12
C ASN A 47 72.89 31.58 21.30
N ARG A 48 73.30 31.00 22.44
CA ARG A 48 74.53 30.32 22.92
C ARG A 48 74.24 29.71 24.32
N ARG A 49 74.68 28.46 24.58
CA ARG A 49 75.20 27.93 25.89
C ARG A 49 74.26 28.00 27.12
N ASN A 50 74.40 27.19 28.17
CA ASN A 50 75.19 25.97 28.43
C ASN A 50 74.47 25.17 29.56
N CYS A 51 74.78 23.88 29.70
CA CYS A 51 74.55 23.15 30.95
C CYS A 51 75.67 22.11 31.15
N SER A 52 76.30 22.05 32.32
CA SER A 52 77.43 21.14 32.58
C SER A 52 77.81 20.99 34.06
N SER A 53 77.31 19.93 34.72
CA SER A 53 77.85 19.29 35.94
C SER A 53 77.00 18.05 36.23
N SER A 54 77.45 16.81 35.97
CA SER A 54 78.29 15.96 36.86
C SER A 54 77.65 15.63 38.22
N GLY A 55 77.36 14.37 38.58
CA GLY A 55 77.49 13.12 37.81
C GLY A 55 77.35 11.86 38.70
N GLN A 56 77.66 10.68 38.12
CA GLN A 56 77.76 9.34 38.75
C GLN A 56 76.45 8.71 39.33
N SER A 57 76.28 7.37 39.41
CA SER A 57 76.79 6.26 38.57
C SER A 57 76.17 4.92 39.03
N LYS A 58 75.75 4.04 38.09
CA LYS A 58 76.13 2.61 38.02
C LYS A 58 75.49 1.94 36.78
N SER A 59 75.90 0.70 36.49
CA SER A 59 75.89 0.06 35.16
C SER A 59 75.26 -1.35 35.17
N THR A 60 75.45 -2.08 34.06
CA THR A 60 75.09 -3.48 33.74
C THR A 60 73.70 -3.71 33.12
N ASP A 61 73.52 -4.55 32.07
CA ASP A 61 74.50 -5.02 31.07
C ASP A 61 73.84 -5.58 29.79
N ALA A 62 74.58 -5.53 28.68
CA ALA A 62 74.54 -6.41 27.50
C ALA A 62 73.24 -6.54 26.62
N PRO A 63 73.34 -7.09 25.39
CA PRO A 63 72.29 -7.00 24.37
C PRO A 63 71.76 -8.36 23.85
N HIS A 64 70.69 -8.32 23.05
CA HIS A 64 70.48 -9.33 21.99
C HIS A 64 69.80 -8.71 20.76
N ALA A 65 70.36 -9.01 19.58
CA ALA A 65 69.73 -8.75 18.29
C ALA A 65 69.21 -10.06 17.68
N ALA A 66 68.01 -10.02 17.10
CA ALA A 66 67.49 -11.06 16.23
C ALA A 66 66.66 -10.38 15.13
N ALA A 67 67.03 -10.58 13.87
CA ALA A 67 66.36 -9.93 12.75
C ALA A 67 65.02 -10.61 12.44
N ALA A 68 63.92 -9.98 12.85
CA ALA A 68 62.62 -10.27 12.23
C ALA A 68 62.65 -9.70 10.81
N ALA A 69 62.69 -10.57 9.80
CA ALA A 69 62.65 -10.14 8.41
C ALA A 69 61.32 -9.42 8.13
N GLU A 70 61.39 -8.15 7.70
CA GLU A 70 60.20 -7.40 7.29
C GLU A 70 59.52 -8.13 6.13
N LYS A 71 58.31 -8.65 6.37
CA LYS A 71 57.47 -9.16 5.28
C LYS A 71 57.22 -7.99 4.32
N PRO A 72 57.40 -8.15 3.00
CA PRO A 72 57.21 -7.06 2.06
C PRO A 72 55.76 -6.55 2.16
N ALA A 73 55.60 -5.26 2.46
CA ALA A 73 54.30 -4.65 2.64
C ALA A 73 53.46 -4.82 1.35
N LEU A 74 52.27 -5.39 1.50
CA LEU A 74 51.34 -5.63 0.40
C LEU A 74 51.00 -4.31 -0.29
N THR A 75 51.27 -4.20 -1.59
CA THR A 75 50.91 -2.99 -2.33
C THR A 75 49.39 -2.91 -2.46
N VAL A 76 48.84 -1.70 -2.51
CA VAL A 76 47.40 -1.48 -2.73
C VAL A 76 46.93 -2.18 -4.02
N GLU A 77 47.81 -2.34 -5.01
CA GLU A 77 47.53 -3.02 -6.28
C GLU A 77 47.49 -4.56 -6.12
N GLN A 78 48.37 -5.15 -5.31
CA GLN A 78 48.29 -6.56 -4.91
C GLN A 78 47.02 -6.85 -4.10
N ILE A 79 46.66 -5.96 -3.17
CA ILE A 79 45.42 -6.06 -2.38
C ILE A 79 44.20 -6.02 -3.30
N LEU A 80 44.14 -5.09 -4.26
CA LEU A 80 43.03 -4.97 -5.19
C LEU A 80 42.93 -6.16 -6.17
N ASN A 81 44.06 -6.70 -6.61
CA ASN A 81 44.06 -7.94 -7.39
C ASN A 81 43.55 -9.13 -6.57
N HIS A 82 43.95 -9.26 -5.30
CA HIS A 82 43.41 -10.30 -4.41
C HIS A 82 41.89 -10.13 -4.19
N VAL A 83 41.44 -8.91 -3.88
CA VAL A 83 40.01 -8.59 -3.76
C VAL A 83 39.23 -8.90 -5.05
N SER A 84 39.82 -8.69 -6.23
CA SER A 84 39.16 -9.02 -7.52
C SER A 84 38.96 -10.53 -7.77
N ILE A 85 39.59 -11.37 -6.96
CA ILE A 85 39.49 -12.84 -6.99
C ILE A 85 38.62 -13.35 -5.81
N MET A 86 38.33 -12.52 -4.80
CA MET A 86 37.43 -12.87 -3.70
C MET A 86 35.97 -12.78 -4.14
N GLU A 87 35.18 -13.82 -3.87
CA GLU A 87 33.75 -13.84 -4.22
C GLU A 87 32.92 -12.74 -3.51
N GLN A 88 33.30 -12.37 -2.27
CA GLN A 88 32.67 -11.29 -1.49
C GLN A 88 33.69 -10.63 -0.55
N TRP A 89 33.69 -9.30 -0.49
CA TRP A 89 34.46 -8.51 0.48
C TRP A 89 33.53 -7.54 1.23
N THR A 90 33.31 -7.77 2.53
CA THR A 90 32.24 -7.12 3.29
C THR A 90 32.71 -6.39 4.55
N CYS A 91 31.94 -5.37 4.94
CA CYS A 91 32.16 -4.49 6.08
C CYS A 91 31.95 -5.21 7.42
N SER A 92 32.96 -5.20 8.30
CA SER A 92 32.90 -5.84 9.62
C SER A 92 31.82 -5.30 10.57
N GLY A 93 31.27 -4.12 10.28
CA GLY A 93 30.24 -3.47 11.11
C GLY A 93 28.80 -3.60 10.63
N CYS A 94 28.53 -3.96 9.36
CA CYS A 94 27.16 -4.05 8.84
C CYS A 94 26.94 -5.06 7.71
N GLY A 95 27.97 -5.84 7.33
CA GLY A 95 27.90 -6.91 6.34
C GLY A 95 27.77 -6.47 4.88
N ILE A 96 27.72 -5.17 4.59
CA ILE A 96 27.61 -4.67 3.21
C ILE A 96 28.93 -4.77 2.47
N GLU A 97 28.88 -4.98 1.15
CA GLU A 97 30.07 -5.06 0.29
C GLU A 97 30.89 -3.77 0.35
N LEU A 98 32.23 -3.88 0.43
CA LEU A 98 33.14 -2.74 0.56
C LEU A 98 33.57 -2.22 -0.81
N GLN A 99 33.38 -0.93 -1.05
CA GLN A 99 33.79 -0.25 -2.29
C GLN A 99 34.46 1.09 -2.00
N TYR A 100 35.33 1.53 -2.90
CA TYR A 100 36.10 2.78 -2.78
C TYR A 100 35.97 3.69 -4.01
N LYS A 101 35.02 3.38 -4.91
CA LYS A 101 34.83 4.06 -6.21
C LYS A 101 33.86 5.23 -6.11
N GLU A 102 32.79 5.09 -5.33
CA GLU A 102 31.68 6.04 -5.29
C GLU A 102 31.39 6.52 -3.85
N PRO A 103 31.86 7.72 -3.46
CA PRO A 103 31.73 8.25 -2.10
C PRO A 103 30.30 8.39 -1.54
N LYS A 104 29.29 8.37 -2.42
CA LYS A 104 27.87 8.52 -2.02
C LYS A 104 27.11 7.20 -1.89
N GLN A 105 27.71 6.08 -2.27
CA GLN A 105 27.05 4.77 -2.22
C GLN A 105 27.32 4.04 -0.91
N VAL A 106 26.40 3.13 -0.57
CA VAL A 106 26.56 2.23 0.58
C VAL A 106 27.84 1.39 0.42
N GLY A 107 28.47 1.04 1.55
CA GLY A 107 29.74 0.31 1.52
C GLY A 107 30.98 1.14 1.20
N TYR A 108 30.84 2.46 0.95
CA TYR A 108 32.00 3.32 0.69
C TYR A 108 33.01 3.29 1.84
N PHE A 109 34.31 3.25 1.49
CA PHE A 109 35.41 3.57 2.39
C PHE A 109 36.54 4.30 1.62
N PRO A 110 37.33 5.17 2.28
CA PRO A 110 38.47 5.83 1.64
C PRO A 110 39.55 4.83 1.20
N LYS A 111 39.94 4.86 -0.09
CA LYS A 111 40.97 3.97 -0.67
C LYS A 111 42.31 4.01 0.10
N GLN A 112 42.61 5.14 0.74
CA GLN A 112 43.78 5.36 1.59
C GLN A 112 43.86 4.39 2.78
N LEU A 113 42.76 3.80 3.23
CA LEU A 113 42.81 2.79 4.30
C LEU A 113 43.53 1.49 3.87
N LEU A 114 43.67 1.24 2.56
CA LEU A 114 44.37 0.05 2.05
C LEU A 114 45.90 0.13 2.14
N SER A 115 46.50 1.32 2.26
CA SER A 115 47.95 1.42 2.51
C SER A 115 48.33 1.08 3.95
N ASN A 116 47.34 0.88 4.82
CA ASN A 116 47.53 0.60 6.24
C ASN A 116 47.29 -0.88 6.58
N VAL A 117 46.92 -1.70 5.59
CA VAL A 117 46.69 -3.15 5.72
C VAL A 117 48.01 -3.88 5.53
N GLN A 118 48.48 -4.59 6.56
CA GLN A 118 49.77 -5.31 6.53
C GLN A 118 49.59 -6.83 6.31
N ASP A 119 48.45 -7.40 6.71
CA ASP A 119 48.06 -8.78 6.44
C ASP A 119 46.68 -8.83 5.73
N LEU A 120 46.52 -9.71 4.74
CA LEU A 120 45.23 -9.97 4.08
C LEU A 120 44.12 -10.35 5.07
N LYS A 121 44.46 -10.93 6.23
CA LYS A 121 43.51 -11.18 7.34
C LYS A 121 42.82 -9.90 7.83
N GLU A 122 43.48 -8.74 7.77
CA GLU A 122 42.93 -7.45 8.22
C GLU A 122 41.88 -6.88 7.27
N LEU A 123 41.80 -7.36 6.01
CA LEU A 123 40.74 -6.99 5.07
C LEU A 123 39.34 -7.33 5.60
N LYS A 124 39.23 -8.32 6.50
CA LYS A 124 37.99 -8.68 7.21
C LYS A 124 37.64 -7.75 8.38
N ARG A 125 38.57 -6.90 8.83
CA ARG A 125 38.35 -5.94 9.94
C ARG A 125 37.84 -4.59 9.45
N LEU A 126 38.07 -4.24 8.18
CA LEU A 126 37.68 -2.95 7.58
C LEU A 126 36.18 -2.65 7.74
N ARG A 127 35.89 -1.35 7.96
CA ARG A 127 34.53 -0.81 8.10
C ARG A 127 34.27 0.24 7.03
N CYS A 128 33.06 0.25 6.48
CA CYS A 128 32.61 1.34 5.63
C CYS A 128 32.48 2.64 6.45
N GLU A 129 32.54 3.77 5.77
CA GLU A 129 32.53 5.11 6.37
C GLU A 129 31.32 5.29 7.32
N ARG A 130 30.13 4.85 6.92
CA ARG A 130 28.92 4.90 7.75
C ARG A 130 29.09 4.18 9.10
N CYS A 131 29.65 2.96 9.09
CA CYS A 131 29.89 2.21 10.33
C CYS A 131 30.93 2.90 11.21
N PHE A 132 32.02 3.40 10.61
CA PHE A 132 33.05 4.16 11.32
C PHE A 132 32.46 5.42 11.97
N GLN A 133 31.74 6.25 11.20
CA GLN A 133 31.09 7.48 11.68
C GLN A 133 30.09 7.23 12.82
N MET A 134 29.26 6.18 12.72
CA MET A 134 28.33 5.84 13.80
C MET A 134 29.06 5.39 15.08
N THR A 135 30.13 4.60 15.00
CA THR A 135 30.86 4.13 16.20
C THR A 135 31.80 5.15 16.83
N GLN A 136 32.38 6.07 16.05
CA GLN A 136 33.40 7.02 16.56
C GLN A 136 32.84 8.42 16.86
N TYR A 137 31.78 8.85 16.16
CA TYR A 137 31.29 10.23 16.26
C TYR A 137 29.79 10.34 16.58
N GLY A 138 29.07 9.22 16.68
CA GLY A 138 27.61 9.20 16.89
C GLY A 138 26.80 9.87 15.76
N LYS A 139 27.43 10.17 14.63
CA LYS A 139 26.79 10.85 13.49
C LYS A 139 26.06 9.84 12.62
N ILE A 140 24.83 10.19 12.25
CA ILE A 140 24.01 9.45 11.28
C ILE A 140 24.43 9.90 9.87
N SER A 141 24.68 8.97 8.95
CA SER A 141 24.82 9.29 7.53
C SER A 141 23.50 9.03 6.78
N ASP A 142 23.17 9.88 5.82
CA ASP A 142 21.91 9.82 5.04
C ASP A 142 21.82 8.63 4.07
N THR A 143 22.84 7.78 4.01
CA THR A 143 22.97 6.65 3.09
C THR A 143 22.02 5.49 3.46
N LYS A 144 20.72 5.68 3.17
CA LYS A 144 19.65 4.67 3.34
C LYS A 144 19.69 3.65 2.20
N MET A 145 19.46 2.37 2.50
CA MET A 145 19.35 1.32 1.48
C MET A 145 18.05 1.51 0.67
N PRO A 146 18.07 1.43 -0.67
CA PRO A 146 16.85 1.45 -1.48
C PRO A 146 15.92 0.29 -1.14
N TYR A 147 14.62 0.57 -1.03
CA TYR A 147 13.61 -0.44 -0.67
C TYR A 147 13.57 -1.63 -1.65
N GLN A 148 13.83 -1.39 -2.94
CA GLN A 148 13.94 -2.43 -3.98
C GLN A 148 15.08 -3.44 -3.70
N GLU A 149 16.24 -2.97 -3.21
CA GLU A 149 17.38 -3.82 -2.87
C GLU A 149 17.12 -4.65 -1.60
N TYR A 150 16.34 -4.11 -0.67
CA TYR A 150 15.82 -4.88 0.47
C TYR A 150 14.82 -5.95 0.01
N GLU A 151 13.84 -5.61 -0.84
CA GLU A 151 12.88 -6.60 -1.35
C GLU A 151 13.57 -7.72 -2.14
N ARG A 152 14.60 -7.40 -2.95
CA ARG A 152 15.43 -8.39 -3.65
C ARG A 152 16.07 -9.38 -2.65
N ARG A 153 16.79 -8.87 -1.65
CA ARG A 153 17.45 -9.69 -0.61
C ARG A 153 16.49 -10.50 0.26
N VAL A 154 15.25 -10.03 0.45
CA VAL A 154 14.22 -10.78 1.20
C VAL A 154 13.49 -11.79 0.32
N MET A 155 13.33 -11.54 -0.98
CA MET A 155 12.85 -12.55 -1.95
C MET A 155 13.86 -13.69 -2.14
N GLU A 156 15.17 -13.42 -2.08
CA GLU A 156 16.22 -14.45 -2.04
C GLU A 156 16.08 -15.43 -0.86
N LEU A 157 15.49 -15.00 0.27
CA LEU A 157 15.21 -15.89 1.40
C LEU A 157 14.06 -16.86 1.08
N ARG A 158 13.15 -16.54 0.15
CA ARG A 158 11.93 -17.32 -0.11
C ARG A 158 12.22 -18.75 -0.57
N SER A 159 13.30 -18.98 -1.32
CA SER A 159 13.69 -20.28 -1.88
C SER A 159 14.40 -21.22 -0.90
N LYS A 160 14.96 -20.70 0.19
CA LYS A 160 15.70 -21.50 1.20
C LYS A 160 14.74 -22.08 2.24
N ASP A 161 14.79 -23.38 2.52
CA ASP A 161 13.99 -23.94 3.63
C ASP A 161 14.62 -23.55 4.98
N MET A 162 13.81 -22.93 5.84
CA MET A 162 14.27 -22.19 7.02
C MET A 162 13.19 -22.11 8.10
N LEU A 163 13.60 -22.12 9.37
CA LEU A 163 12.76 -21.74 10.51
C LEU A 163 12.73 -20.21 10.62
N MET A 164 11.53 -19.61 10.52
CA MET A 164 11.38 -18.16 10.59
C MET A 164 11.09 -17.71 12.03
N ILE A 165 11.85 -16.76 12.55
CA ILE A 165 11.58 -16.11 13.85
C ILE A 165 11.25 -14.64 13.59
N GLN A 166 9.97 -14.27 13.75
CA GLN A 166 9.49 -12.90 13.56
C GLN A 166 9.44 -12.17 14.90
N LEU A 167 10.17 -11.06 15.02
CA LEU A 167 10.14 -10.18 16.19
C LEU A 167 9.15 -9.03 16.03
N VAL A 168 8.49 -8.71 17.15
CA VAL A 168 7.39 -7.74 17.24
C VAL A 168 7.52 -6.93 18.54
N ASP A 169 7.26 -5.62 18.51
CA ASP A 169 7.14 -4.80 19.73
C ASP A 169 5.72 -4.91 20.31
N ILE A 170 5.57 -5.18 21.61
CA ILE A 170 4.26 -5.21 22.27
C ILE A 170 3.49 -3.88 22.19
N LEU A 171 4.19 -2.74 22.11
CA LEU A 171 3.58 -1.40 22.03
C LEU A 171 3.29 -0.94 20.59
N ASP A 172 3.60 -1.80 19.62
CA ASP A 172 3.38 -1.58 18.20
C ASP A 172 3.33 -2.92 17.44
N ILE A 173 2.37 -3.77 17.83
CA ILE A 173 2.23 -5.11 17.23
C ILE A 173 1.98 -4.98 15.72
N SER A 174 1.06 -4.07 15.36
CA SER A 174 0.59 -3.88 13.98
C SER A 174 1.65 -3.27 13.07
N GLY A 175 2.50 -2.35 13.56
CA GLY A 175 3.59 -1.74 12.78
C GLY A 175 4.91 -2.53 12.78
N SER A 176 5.06 -3.49 13.70
CA SER A 176 6.24 -4.38 13.77
C SER A 176 6.10 -5.69 12.99
N LEU A 177 4.86 -6.13 12.72
CA LEU A 177 4.58 -7.26 11.82
C LEU A 177 4.95 -6.89 10.38
N LEU A 178 5.48 -7.86 9.62
CA LEU A 178 5.78 -7.63 8.20
C LEU A 178 4.46 -7.51 7.41
N PRO A 179 4.20 -6.40 6.69
CA PRO A 179 3.09 -6.36 5.75
C PRO A 179 3.30 -7.41 4.67
N LYS A 180 2.22 -8.10 4.26
CA LYS A 180 2.25 -9.19 3.26
C LYS A 180 3.16 -10.38 3.65
N ALA A 181 3.34 -10.68 4.94
CA ALA A 181 4.24 -11.73 5.46
C ALA A 181 4.14 -13.08 4.72
N ARG A 182 2.94 -13.46 4.27
CA ARG A 182 2.67 -14.65 3.44
C ARG A 182 3.54 -14.77 2.18
N HIS A 183 3.98 -13.66 1.59
CA HIS A 183 4.86 -13.67 0.40
C HIS A 183 6.32 -13.99 0.75
N ILE A 184 6.76 -13.69 1.98
CA ILE A 184 8.12 -13.88 2.47
C ILE A 184 8.25 -15.26 3.13
N PHE A 185 7.31 -15.60 4.01
CA PHE A 185 7.32 -16.85 4.77
C PHE A 185 6.73 -18.03 3.97
N GLY A 186 5.77 -17.80 3.06
CA GLY A 186 5.17 -18.86 2.26
C GLY A 186 4.51 -19.95 3.10
N LYS A 187 5.03 -21.20 3.01
CA LYS A 187 4.63 -22.35 3.85
C LYS A 187 5.60 -22.66 5.00
N LYS A 188 6.64 -21.85 5.21
CA LYS A 188 7.64 -22.09 6.26
C LYS A 188 7.01 -21.94 7.66
N PRO A 189 7.48 -22.71 8.65
CA PRO A 189 6.99 -22.59 10.01
C PRO A 189 7.54 -21.31 10.67
N VAL A 190 6.67 -20.59 11.40
CA VAL A 190 6.98 -19.28 11.98
C VAL A 190 6.82 -19.29 13.50
N MET A 191 7.84 -18.83 14.21
CA MET A 191 7.80 -18.52 15.65
C MET A 191 7.66 -17.00 15.83
N LEU A 192 6.68 -16.56 16.61
CA LEU A 192 6.41 -15.14 16.84
C LEU A 192 6.91 -14.70 18.21
N VAL A 193 7.84 -13.75 18.23
CA VAL A 193 8.53 -13.31 19.45
C VAL A 193 8.15 -11.86 19.74
N VAL A 194 7.21 -11.67 20.67
CA VAL A 194 6.77 -10.35 21.12
C VAL A 194 7.69 -9.88 22.24
N ASN A 195 8.46 -8.84 21.97
CA ASN A 195 9.47 -8.29 22.87
C ASN A 195 8.93 -7.14 23.71
N LYS A 196 9.71 -6.73 24.73
CA LYS A 196 9.39 -5.64 25.68
C LYS A 196 8.15 -5.92 26.54
N GLY A 197 7.80 -7.20 26.73
CA GLY A 197 6.59 -7.63 27.45
C GLY A 197 6.51 -7.16 28.92
N ASP A 198 7.64 -6.78 29.50
CA ASP A 198 7.75 -6.20 30.84
C ASP A 198 7.23 -4.75 30.94
N LEU A 199 6.93 -4.10 29.81
CA LEU A 199 6.36 -2.75 29.79
C LEU A 199 4.84 -2.74 30.07
N VAL A 200 4.12 -3.86 29.91
CA VAL A 200 2.65 -3.90 30.04
C VAL A 200 2.21 -4.32 31.45
N PRO A 201 1.19 -3.67 32.06
CA PRO A 201 0.66 -4.04 33.37
C PRO A 201 -0.05 -5.40 33.34
N THR A 202 0.54 -6.41 34.00
CA THR A 202 0.12 -7.82 33.93
C THR A 202 -1.14 -8.18 34.74
N LYS A 203 -1.57 -7.36 35.71
CA LYS A 203 -2.68 -7.71 36.63
C LYS A 203 -4.06 -7.86 35.96
N SER A 204 -4.26 -7.47 34.69
CA SER A 204 -5.45 -7.91 33.94
C SER A 204 -5.26 -8.01 32.42
N GLY A 205 -5.42 -9.21 31.87
CA GLY A 205 -5.77 -9.39 30.45
C GLY A 205 -4.75 -10.04 29.52
N ILE A 206 -3.67 -10.67 30.00
CA ILE A 206 -2.69 -11.35 29.13
C ILE A 206 -3.32 -12.38 28.16
N ARG A 207 -4.32 -13.15 28.59
CA ARG A 207 -5.12 -14.06 27.72
C ARG A 207 -5.80 -13.34 26.53
N ARG A 208 -6.13 -12.05 26.66
CA ARG A 208 -6.77 -11.22 25.62
C ARG A 208 -5.72 -10.66 24.65
N LEU A 209 -4.61 -10.17 25.19
CA LEU A 209 -3.44 -9.74 24.42
C LEU A 209 -2.90 -10.86 23.51
N MET A 210 -2.78 -12.10 24.02
CA MET A 210 -2.33 -13.24 23.20
C MET A 210 -3.29 -13.58 22.05
N ARG A 211 -4.61 -13.44 22.27
CA ARG A 211 -5.62 -13.58 21.18
C ARG A 211 -5.47 -12.46 20.14
N ARG A 212 -5.28 -11.21 20.58
CA ARG A 212 -5.00 -10.05 19.71
C ARG A 212 -3.76 -10.32 18.85
N ILE A 213 -2.64 -10.72 19.46
CA ILE A 213 -1.39 -11.04 18.74
C ILE A 213 -1.62 -12.16 17.70
N LYS A 214 -2.31 -13.25 18.07
CA LYS A 214 -2.61 -14.36 17.14
C LYS A 214 -3.51 -13.91 15.98
N GLN A 215 -4.44 -12.99 16.22
CA GLN A 215 -5.31 -12.44 15.16
C GLN A 215 -4.53 -11.49 14.24
N GLU A 216 -3.80 -10.51 14.78
CA GLU A 216 -2.98 -9.59 13.98
C GLU A 216 -1.91 -10.32 13.15
N ALA A 217 -1.31 -11.38 13.69
CA ALA A 217 -0.39 -12.23 12.93
C ALA A 217 -1.08 -12.94 11.74
N LYS A 218 -2.31 -13.44 11.94
CA LYS A 218 -3.11 -14.04 10.86
C LYS A 218 -3.50 -12.99 9.81
N ASP A 219 -3.91 -11.80 10.23
CA ASP A 219 -4.31 -10.71 9.34
C ASP A 219 -3.11 -10.17 8.52
N ALA A 220 -1.89 -10.24 9.06
CA ALA A 220 -0.64 -10.02 8.32
C ALA A 220 -0.28 -11.16 7.33
N GLY A 221 -0.98 -12.29 7.37
CA GLY A 221 -0.76 -13.47 6.52
C GLY A 221 0.21 -14.51 7.10
N ILE A 222 0.40 -14.55 8.42
CA ILE A 222 1.19 -15.58 9.11
C ILE A 222 0.29 -16.76 9.49
N ASP A 223 -0.09 -17.56 8.48
CA ASP A 223 -0.97 -18.72 8.66
C ASP A 223 -0.26 -19.90 9.40
N ASN A 224 1.06 -20.08 9.19
CA ASN A 224 1.85 -21.24 9.68
C ASN A 224 2.56 -20.95 11.01
N LEU A 225 1.82 -20.45 11.99
CA LEU A 225 2.33 -19.97 13.29
C LEU A 225 2.45 -21.11 14.32
N ILE A 226 3.68 -21.55 14.61
CA ILE A 226 3.96 -22.64 15.58
C ILE A 226 3.60 -22.21 17.02
N SER A 227 4.02 -21.01 17.39
CA SER A 227 4.13 -20.57 18.79
C SER A 227 4.27 -19.05 18.90
N ILE A 228 3.85 -18.51 20.04
CA ILE A 228 3.95 -17.08 20.37
C ILE A 228 4.61 -16.97 21.75
N TYR A 229 5.72 -16.24 21.83
CA TYR A 229 6.42 -15.95 23.08
C TYR A 229 6.26 -14.48 23.44
N LEU A 230 6.11 -14.20 24.73
CA LEU A 230 6.17 -12.86 25.29
C LEU A 230 7.43 -12.75 26.15
N ILE A 231 8.40 -11.94 25.69
CA ILE A 231 9.75 -11.89 26.25
C ILE A 231 10.16 -10.47 26.63
N SER A 232 11.28 -10.36 27.35
CA SER A 232 12.04 -9.11 27.47
C SER A 232 13.51 -9.40 27.21
N ALA A 233 13.95 -9.18 25.96
CA ALA A 233 15.33 -9.46 25.54
C ALA A 233 16.36 -8.68 26.37
N MET A 234 16.05 -7.42 26.71
CA MET A 234 16.91 -6.56 27.55
C MET A 234 17.09 -7.12 28.98
N LYS A 235 16.07 -7.81 29.52
CA LYS A 235 16.12 -8.47 30.84
C LYS A 235 16.45 -9.97 30.74
N ARG A 236 16.74 -10.47 29.54
CA ARG A 236 16.96 -11.90 29.20
C ARG A 236 15.77 -12.84 29.57
N ILE A 237 14.58 -12.28 29.81
CA ILE A 237 13.39 -13.03 30.27
C ILE A 237 12.72 -13.76 29.09
N GLY A 238 12.43 -15.05 29.25
CA GLY A 238 11.71 -15.88 28.27
C GLY A 238 12.57 -16.45 27.14
N MET A 239 13.90 -16.34 27.26
CA MET A 239 14.84 -16.77 26.21
C MET A 239 15.06 -18.30 26.18
N LYS A 240 15.06 -18.94 27.36
CA LYS A 240 15.25 -20.39 27.51
C LYS A 240 14.18 -21.19 26.80
N GLU A 241 12.92 -20.77 26.95
CA GLU A 241 11.75 -21.39 26.34
C GLU A 241 11.81 -21.33 24.79
N ILE A 242 12.39 -20.25 24.24
CA ILE A 242 12.65 -20.11 22.79
C ILE A 242 13.78 -21.02 22.35
N VAL A 243 14.91 -21.08 23.07
CA VAL A 243 16.05 -21.96 22.71
C VAL A 243 15.66 -23.44 22.67
N GLU A 244 14.88 -23.90 23.67
CA GLU A 244 14.35 -25.26 23.71
C GLU A 244 13.45 -25.58 22.50
N ASP A 245 12.55 -24.66 22.14
CA ASP A 245 11.60 -24.90 21.06
C ASP A 245 12.24 -24.70 19.68
N VAL A 246 13.23 -23.81 19.55
CA VAL A 246 14.06 -23.75 18.33
C VAL A 246 14.75 -25.09 18.12
N ALA A 247 15.40 -25.68 19.13
CA ALA A 247 16.01 -27.01 18.99
C ALA A 247 15.01 -28.08 18.55
N LYS A 248 13.76 -28.03 19.05
CA LYS A 248 12.67 -28.96 18.67
C LYS A 248 12.14 -28.74 17.25
N TYR A 249 11.91 -27.48 16.85
CA TYR A 249 11.22 -27.14 15.59
C TYR A 249 12.17 -26.81 14.43
N ARG A 250 13.49 -26.64 14.67
CA ARG A 250 14.50 -26.42 13.63
C ARG A 250 14.44 -27.50 12.55
N GLN A 251 14.47 -28.78 12.95
CA GLN A 251 14.53 -29.94 12.03
C GLN A 251 15.67 -29.76 11.00
N ASN A 252 16.88 -29.48 11.49
CA ASN A 252 18.10 -29.19 10.72
C ASN A 252 18.09 -27.95 9.80
N ARG A 253 16.95 -27.27 9.59
CA ARG A 253 16.82 -26.06 8.75
C ARG A 253 17.42 -24.81 9.39
N ASP A 254 18.07 -23.95 8.60
CA ASP A 254 18.64 -22.70 9.10
C ASP A 254 17.61 -21.71 9.64
N ILE A 255 18.05 -20.84 10.54
CA ILE A 255 17.19 -19.90 11.27
C ILE A 255 17.26 -18.54 10.57
N CYS A 256 16.12 -17.91 10.34
CA CYS A 256 16.06 -16.54 9.82
C CYS A 256 15.34 -15.64 10.83
N VAL A 257 16.03 -14.64 11.36
CA VAL A 257 15.50 -13.70 12.35
C VAL A 257 15.14 -12.40 11.66
N VAL A 258 13.83 -12.09 11.65
CA VAL A 258 13.24 -10.97 10.91
C VAL A 258 12.42 -10.10 11.87
N GLY A 259 12.34 -8.80 11.60
CA GLY A 259 11.57 -7.86 12.41
C GLY A 259 11.70 -6.44 11.88
N ALA A 260 10.80 -5.55 12.30
CA ALA A 260 10.91 -4.12 12.00
C ALA A 260 12.12 -3.48 12.72
N ALA A 261 12.49 -2.26 12.32
CA ALA A 261 13.43 -1.44 13.08
C ALA A 261 12.92 -1.22 14.54
N ASN A 262 13.83 -1.07 15.49
CA ASN A 262 13.57 -0.79 16.91
C ASN A 262 12.74 -1.81 17.71
N VAL A 263 12.36 -2.98 17.15
CA VAL A 263 11.75 -4.10 17.91
C VAL A 263 12.71 -4.75 18.91
N GLY A 264 14.01 -4.47 18.81
CA GLY A 264 15.07 -5.04 19.67
C GLY A 264 15.77 -6.27 19.09
N LYS A 265 15.76 -6.46 17.76
CA LYS A 265 16.37 -7.60 17.04
C LYS A 265 17.80 -7.92 17.46
N SER A 266 18.71 -6.94 17.45
CA SER A 266 20.11 -7.15 17.86
C SER A 266 20.24 -7.51 19.35
N THR A 267 19.42 -6.89 20.22
CA THR A 267 19.38 -7.23 21.66
C THR A 267 18.87 -8.66 21.90
N PHE A 268 17.88 -9.10 21.11
CA PHE A 268 17.40 -10.48 21.11
C PHE A 268 18.50 -11.44 20.65
N LEU A 269 19.19 -11.16 19.53
CA LEU A 269 20.27 -12.01 19.03
C LEU A 269 21.41 -12.17 20.04
N ASN A 270 21.91 -11.08 20.64
CA ASN A 270 22.96 -11.17 21.67
C ASN A 270 22.49 -12.00 22.88
N SER A 271 21.23 -11.83 23.31
CA SER A 271 20.65 -12.65 24.38
C SER A 271 20.37 -14.10 23.97
N PHE A 272 20.10 -14.37 22.70
CA PHE A 272 19.80 -15.72 22.18
C PHE A 272 21.08 -16.53 21.98
N LEU A 273 22.11 -15.91 21.38
CA LEU A 273 23.44 -16.49 21.19
C LEU A 273 24.10 -16.85 22.53
N SER A 274 24.03 -15.98 23.54
CA SER A 274 24.55 -16.30 24.88
C SER A 274 23.85 -17.53 25.51
N HIS A 275 22.55 -17.71 25.32
CA HIS A 275 21.81 -18.89 25.80
C HIS A 275 22.01 -20.15 24.95
N LEU A 276 22.60 -20.04 23.75
CA LEU A 276 23.00 -21.18 22.92
C LEU A 276 24.40 -21.70 23.26
N VAL A 277 25.28 -20.83 23.78
CA VAL A 277 26.70 -21.13 24.02
C VAL A 277 27.00 -21.49 25.48
N ASP A 278 26.39 -20.81 26.45
CA ASP A 278 26.80 -20.90 27.87
C ASP A 278 26.16 -22.08 28.64
N ARG A 279 26.92 -22.65 29.60
CA ARG A 279 26.49 -23.68 30.55
C ARG A 279 26.63 -23.20 32.00
N LYS A 280 25.67 -22.40 32.49
CA LYS A 280 25.31 -22.35 33.93
C LYS A 280 23.87 -21.86 34.12
N TRP A 281 23.35 -22.04 35.34
CA TRP A 281 21.91 -22.05 35.62
C TRP A 281 21.64 -21.52 37.02
N GLN A 282 20.60 -20.69 37.18
CA GLN A 282 19.83 -20.61 38.43
C GLN A 282 18.45 -19.97 38.21
N HIS A 283 17.63 -19.95 39.27
CA HIS A 283 16.18 -19.97 39.17
C HIS A 283 15.52 -18.59 39.40
N ASN A 284 14.47 -18.31 38.61
CA ASN A 284 13.19 -17.78 39.14
C ASN A 284 12.05 -17.83 38.08
N HIS A 285 11.78 -19.02 37.51
CA HIS A 285 10.69 -19.21 36.53
C HIS A 285 9.33 -19.45 37.22
N ARG A 286 8.55 -18.38 37.45
CA ARG A 286 7.08 -18.46 37.49
C ARG A 286 6.47 -17.34 36.63
N LYS A 287 5.43 -17.69 35.84
CA LYS A 287 4.64 -16.83 34.93
C LYS A 287 5.24 -16.33 33.61
N TYR A 288 6.01 -17.16 32.91
CA TYR A 288 6.11 -17.06 31.46
C TYR A 288 5.56 -18.34 30.83
N MET A 289 4.56 -18.20 29.96
CA MET A 289 3.65 -19.28 29.58
C MET A 289 4.03 -19.86 28.22
N LYS A 290 4.56 -21.09 28.24
CA LYS A 290 4.92 -21.84 27.03
C LYS A 290 3.65 -22.45 26.42
N MET A 291 3.21 -21.95 25.26
CA MET A 291 1.98 -22.40 24.58
C MET A 291 2.30 -23.15 23.28
N SER A 292 2.53 -24.46 23.40
CA SER A 292 2.44 -25.38 22.25
C SER A 292 0.97 -25.61 21.91
N GLU A 293 0.48 -24.95 20.85
CA GLU A 293 -0.82 -25.19 20.19
C GLU A 293 -2.04 -25.51 21.08
N VAL A 294 -2.23 -24.75 22.17
CA VAL A 294 -3.44 -24.83 23.00
C VAL A 294 -4.69 -24.59 22.13
N GLN A 295 -5.63 -25.55 22.14
CA GLN A 295 -6.86 -25.43 21.37
C GLN A 295 -7.75 -24.32 21.93
N LEU A 296 -8.59 -23.73 21.09
CA LEU A 296 -9.40 -22.56 21.51
C LEU A 296 -10.39 -22.88 22.64
N SER A 297 -10.74 -24.15 22.81
CA SER A 297 -11.58 -24.75 23.87
C SER A 297 -10.86 -24.84 25.22
N GLU A 298 -9.59 -25.22 25.25
CA GLU A 298 -8.80 -25.40 26.49
C GLU A 298 -8.51 -24.06 27.21
N LEU A 299 -8.79 -22.94 26.54
CA LEU A 299 -8.73 -21.59 27.08
C LEU A 299 -10.07 -21.08 27.65
N GLU A 300 -11.10 -21.93 27.69
CA GLU A 300 -12.46 -21.58 28.17
C GLU A 300 -12.69 -21.94 29.65
N ASP A 301 -11.92 -22.86 30.25
CA ASP A 301 -11.98 -23.15 31.69
C ASP A 301 -11.38 -22.03 32.55
N ASP A 302 -12.07 -21.74 33.67
CA ASP A 302 -11.66 -20.72 34.64
C ASP A 302 -10.72 -21.31 35.74
N GLU A 303 -10.62 -22.63 35.95
CA GLU A 303 -9.69 -23.20 36.96
C GLU A 303 -8.21 -22.95 36.62
N THR A 304 -7.84 -23.02 35.33
CA THR A 304 -6.49 -22.60 34.86
C THR A 304 -6.28 -21.08 34.90
N ALA A 305 -7.28 -20.28 35.27
CA ALA A 305 -7.10 -18.85 35.54
C ALA A 305 -6.67 -18.60 37.00
N THR A 306 -7.16 -19.42 37.94
CA THR A 306 -6.85 -19.30 39.38
C THR A 306 -5.35 -19.50 39.66
N MET A 307 -4.70 -20.46 38.98
CA MET A 307 -3.24 -20.68 39.08
C MET A 307 -2.38 -19.52 38.51
N LEU A 308 -2.98 -18.44 38.00
CA LEU A 308 -2.26 -17.26 37.49
C LEU A 308 -2.43 -16.02 38.39
N ASN A 309 -2.93 -16.16 39.61
CA ASN A 309 -2.71 -15.16 40.66
C ASN A 309 -1.23 -15.16 41.11
N ILE A 310 -0.74 -14.00 41.53
CA ILE A 310 0.44 -13.87 42.40
C ILE A 310 -0.18 -13.25 43.64
N ASP A 311 -0.06 -13.92 44.77
CA ASP A 311 -0.36 -13.31 46.04
C ASP A 311 0.69 -12.21 46.26
N ASP A 312 0.23 -11.01 46.62
CA ASP A 312 1.12 -9.86 46.79
C ASP A 312 2.11 -10.06 47.96
N GLU A 313 1.93 -11.10 48.79
CA GLU A 313 2.90 -11.60 49.79
C GLU A 313 4.21 -12.10 49.15
N LEU A 314 4.17 -12.90 48.08
CA LEU A 314 5.38 -13.40 47.40
C LEU A 314 6.21 -12.27 46.77
N LEU A 315 5.58 -11.13 46.45
CA LEU A 315 6.25 -9.91 46.02
C LEU A 315 6.81 -9.07 47.18
N ALA A 316 6.33 -9.29 48.41
CA ALA A 316 6.94 -8.73 49.62
C ALA A 316 8.15 -9.56 50.07
N GLU A 317 8.07 -10.90 50.03
CA GLU A 317 9.17 -11.81 50.36
C GLU A 317 10.40 -11.57 49.46
N ALA A 318 10.23 -11.63 48.13
CA ALA A 318 11.31 -11.38 47.17
C ALA A 318 11.87 -9.93 47.19
N LYS A 319 11.19 -9.02 47.90
CA LYS A 319 11.67 -7.65 48.16
C LYS A 319 12.44 -7.57 49.48
N ALA A 320 11.97 -8.26 50.52
CA ALA A 320 12.68 -8.41 51.79
C ALA A 320 13.98 -9.23 51.65
N GLU A 321 14.06 -10.19 50.72
CA GLU A 321 15.31 -10.88 50.39
C GLU A 321 16.31 -9.92 49.74
N ARG A 322 15.90 -9.10 48.76
CA ARG A 322 16.78 -8.07 48.17
C ARG A 322 17.22 -6.99 49.15
N GLU A 323 16.38 -6.65 50.12
CA GLU A 323 16.73 -5.72 51.20
C GLU A 323 17.67 -6.38 52.24
N LYS A 324 17.77 -7.72 52.29
CA LYS A 324 18.85 -8.45 53.01
C LYS A 324 20.13 -8.57 52.18
N GLU A 325 20.05 -8.88 50.89
CA GLU A 325 21.21 -8.96 49.99
C GLU A 325 21.96 -7.61 49.95
N ALA A 326 21.23 -6.51 49.77
CA ALA A 326 21.77 -5.15 49.82
C ALA A 326 22.30 -4.72 51.21
N ALA A 327 22.04 -5.50 52.26
CA ALA A 327 22.61 -5.31 53.60
C ALA A 327 23.82 -6.23 53.87
N MET A 328 24.12 -7.19 52.98
CA MET A 328 25.32 -8.04 53.05
C MET A 328 26.49 -7.51 52.22
N GLU A 329 26.25 -6.68 51.20
CA GLU A 329 27.31 -6.00 50.42
C GLU A 329 27.91 -4.79 51.18
N GLY A 330 28.38 -5.02 52.40
CA GLY A 330 29.24 -4.10 53.16
C GLY A 330 30.73 -4.46 53.00
N GLU A 331 31.60 -3.47 52.98
CA GLU A 331 33.04 -3.63 52.73
C GLU A 331 33.76 -4.55 53.74
N GLN A 332 34.49 -5.57 53.29
CA GLN A 332 35.88 -5.82 53.72
C GLN A 332 36.65 -6.83 52.84
N THR A 333 37.96 -6.92 53.09
CA THR A 333 39.01 -7.27 52.10
C THR A 333 39.77 -8.57 52.39
N VAL A 334 40.64 -8.97 51.43
CA VAL A 334 41.67 -10.05 51.48
C VAL A 334 41.15 -11.50 51.68
N LYS A 335 41.84 -12.59 51.32
CA LYS A 335 43.24 -12.82 50.88
C LYS A 335 43.37 -14.06 49.96
N THR A 336 44.34 -14.08 49.05
CA THR A 336 44.73 -15.27 48.25
C THR A 336 45.96 -15.99 48.83
N PRO A 337 46.04 -17.33 48.76
CA PRO A 337 47.28 -18.11 48.93
C PRO A 337 47.72 -18.84 47.63
N HIS A 338 49.02 -19.16 47.52
CA HIS A 338 49.65 -19.83 46.35
C HIS A 338 49.49 -21.36 46.34
N GLY A 339 49.68 -22.01 45.18
CA GLY A 339 49.75 -23.48 45.03
C GLY A 339 49.95 -23.95 43.58
N GLU A 340 50.68 -25.05 43.37
CA GLU A 340 51.31 -25.47 42.10
C GLU A 340 51.38 -27.03 42.02
N LEU A 341 51.54 -27.76 40.89
CA LEU A 341 51.76 -27.42 39.47
C LEU A 341 51.21 -28.54 38.52
N TYR A 342 51.27 -28.31 37.21
CA TYR A 342 51.37 -29.24 36.04
C TYR A 342 51.11 -30.77 36.18
N VAL A 343 50.36 -31.34 35.22
CA VAL A 343 50.59 -32.71 34.66
C VAL A 343 50.42 -32.68 33.12
N ALA A 344 51.10 -33.61 32.43
CA ALA A 344 51.43 -33.67 31.00
C ALA A 344 50.26 -34.05 30.02
N PRO A 345 50.47 -34.04 28.68
CA PRO A 345 49.41 -34.00 27.67
C PRO A 345 48.99 -35.37 27.09
N GLY A 346 47.89 -35.38 26.32
CA GLY A 346 47.45 -36.51 25.50
C GLY A 346 46.48 -36.11 24.37
N GLU A 347 46.98 -36.18 23.13
CA GLU A 347 46.29 -36.26 21.82
C GLU A 347 45.11 -35.29 21.52
N ASP A 348 45.38 -34.32 20.62
CA ASP A 348 44.36 -33.54 19.89
C ASP A 348 43.44 -34.43 19.04
N PRO A 349 42.19 -33.98 18.82
CA PRO A 349 41.85 -33.57 17.45
C PRO A 349 41.40 -32.11 17.36
N GLU A 350 42.22 -31.29 16.68
CA GLU A 350 41.92 -29.98 16.08
C GLU A 350 40.94 -29.07 16.86
N MET A 351 41.44 -28.40 17.91
CA MET A 351 40.80 -27.17 18.37
C MET A 351 40.89 -26.07 17.29
N ILE A 352 39.77 -25.84 16.61
CA ILE A 352 39.59 -24.60 15.83
C ILE A 352 39.53 -23.43 16.82
N GLU A 353 40.49 -22.52 16.74
CA GLU A 353 40.53 -21.28 17.52
C GLU A 353 39.30 -20.41 17.24
N THR A 354 38.23 -20.58 18.02
CA THR A 354 37.17 -19.57 18.07
C THR A 354 37.63 -18.41 18.92
N SER A 355 37.86 -17.27 18.26
CA SER A 355 38.23 -15.97 18.85
C SER A 355 37.49 -15.64 20.16
N SER A 356 38.19 -14.89 21.01
CA SER A 356 37.78 -14.28 22.28
C SER A 356 36.31 -13.85 22.35
N GLU A 357 35.70 -13.95 23.52
CA GLU A 357 34.29 -13.54 23.72
C GLU A 357 34.02 -12.08 23.33
N GLU A 358 35.02 -11.20 23.49
CA GLU A 358 34.98 -9.79 23.06
C GLU A 358 34.80 -9.60 21.55
N ASP A 359 35.26 -10.54 20.71
CA ASP A 359 35.16 -10.45 19.24
C ASP A 359 33.73 -10.68 18.70
N ARG A 360 32.75 -11.00 19.56
CA ARG A 360 31.37 -11.38 19.16
C ARG A 360 30.27 -10.37 19.49
N GLU A 361 30.57 -9.22 20.11
CA GLU A 361 29.54 -8.23 20.44
C GLU A 361 28.97 -7.52 19.20
N MET A 362 27.74 -7.88 18.78
CA MET A 362 27.02 -7.09 17.78
C MET A 362 26.65 -5.72 18.36
N THR A 363 27.04 -4.63 17.68
CA THR A 363 26.81 -3.25 18.14
C THR A 363 25.32 -2.92 18.24
N THR A 364 24.76 -2.92 19.47
CA THR A 364 23.38 -2.50 19.72
C THR A 364 23.28 -0.98 19.85
N SER A 365 22.39 -0.36 19.09
CA SER A 365 22.05 1.06 19.20
C SER A 365 20.53 1.23 19.33
N PRO A 366 20.03 2.24 20.08
CA PRO A 366 18.60 2.57 20.13
C PRO A 366 18.07 3.25 18.85
N LEU A 367 18.96 3.59 17.90
CA LEU A 367 18.61 4.25 16.64
C LEU A 367 18.27 3.24 15.51
N PRO A 368 17.34 3.57 14.59
CA PRO A 368 16.98 2.68 13.49
C PRO A 368 18.14 2.33 12.54
N GLY A 369 18.18 1.08 12.07
CA GLY A 369 19.01 0.66 10.93
C GLY A 369 20.47 0.34 11.25
N THR A 370 20.73 -0.40 12.33
CA THR A 370 22.05 -0.98 12.67
C THR A 370 22.49 -2.05 11.67
N THR A 371 21.70 -3.12 11.50
CA THR A 371 21.90 -4.14 10.45
C THR A 371 21.50 -3.58 9.09
N LEU A 372 22.39 -3.66 8.08
CA LEU A 372 22.15 -3.13 6.72
C LEU A 372 22.25 -4.18 5.60
N ALA A 373 23.05 -5.22 5.77
CA ALA A 373 23.02 -6.42 4.92
C ALA A 373 22.45 -7.63 5.67
N VAL A 374 22.12 -8.70 4.95
CA VAL A 374 21.79 -9.99 5.58
C VAL A 374 23.11 -10.63 6.04
N GLN A 375 23.28 -10.79 7.35
CA GLN A 375 24.48 -11.40 7.93
C GLN A 375 24.24 -12.88 8.21
N TYR A 376 25.12 -13.75 7.73
CA TYR A 376 25.16 -15.17 8.10
C TYR A 376 26.06 -15.33 9.34
N LEU A 377 25.47 -15.79 10.43
CA LEU A 377 26.16 -16.12 11.67
C LEU A 377 26.23 -17.66 11.78
N PRO A 378 27.39 -18.29 11.50
CA PRO A 378 27.57 -19.70 11.75
C PRO A 378 27.65 -19.95 13.25
N VAL A 379 26.82 -20.86 13.75
CA VAL A 379 26.73 -21.28 15.15
C VAL A 379 26.93 -22.80 15.21
N MET A 380 27.75 -23.25 16.15
CA MET A 380 27.96 -24.67 16.43
C MET A 380 27.39 -24.99 17.82
N VAL A 381 26.50 -25.99 17.90
CA VAL A 381 25.88 -26.44 19.15
C VAL A 381 25.86 -27.96 19.15
N ARG A 382 26.57 -28.59 20.11
CA ARG A 382 26.59 -30.06 20.30
C ARG A 382 26.90 -30.85 19.00
N ASN A 383 27.92 -30.40 18.26
CA ASN A 383 28.37 -30.92 16.96
C ASN A 383 27.40 -30.71 15.77
N GLU A 384 26.25 -30.05 15.96
CA GLU A 384 25.47 -29.50 14.84
C GLU A 384 25.97 -28.11 14.48
N VAL A 385 26.29 -27.88 13.21
CA VAL A 385 26.66 -26.56 12.66
C VAL A 385 25.49 -26.00 11.88
N PHE A 386 25.16 -24.73 12.10
CA PHE A 386 24.06 -24.07 11.41
C PHE A 386 24.21 -22.56 11.25
N ASN A 387 23.47 -21.97 10.32
CA ASN A 387 23.41 -20.52 10.16
C ASN A 387 22.21 -19.91 10.86
N ILE A 388 22.44 -18.78 11.53
CA ILE A 388 21.41 -17.78 11.85
C ILE A 388 21.59 -16.63 10.86
N LEU A 389 20.54 -16.29 10.13
CA LEU A 389 20.51 -15.13 9.24
C LEU A 389 19.89 -13.95 9.99
N ASP A 390 20.70 -12.92 10.25
CA ASP A 390 20.20 -11.62 10.73
C ASP A 390 19.83 -10.75 9.53
N THR A 391 18.53 -10.46 9.33
CA THR A 391 18.09 -9.57 8.25
C THR A 391 18.19 -8.10 8.66
N PRO A 392 18.31 -7.14 7.72
CA PRO A 392 18.09 -5.73 8.03
C PRO A 392 16.72 -5.52 8.70
N GLY A 393 16.63 -4.60 9.66
CA GLY A 393 15.37 -4.31 10.35
C GLY A 393 14.42 -3.52 9.45
N LEU A 394 13.24 -4.06 9.13
CA LEU A 394 12.32 -3.46 8.17
C LEU A 394 11.87 -2.06 8.61
N ILE A 395 11.99 -1.10 7.71
CA ILE A 395 11.35 0.22 7.84
C ILE A 395 9.97 0.12 7.19
N THR A 396 8.93 -0.13 8.01
CA THR A 396 7.54 -0.29 7.54
C THR A 396 6.89 1.03 7.15
N ASP A 397 7.27 2.15 7.78
CA ASP A 397 6.79 3.50 7.45
C ASP A 397 7.94 4.51 7.54
N SER A 398 8.25 5.16 6.42
CA SER A 398 9.32 6.17 6.30
C SER A 398 8.95 7.54 6.89
N LYS A 399 7.66 7.85 7.06
CA LYS A 399 7.18 9.05 7.76
C LYS A 399 7.36 8.85 9.27
N ARG A 400 6.94 7.69 9.78
CA ARG A 400 7.10 7.31 11.19
C ARG A 400 8.56 7.07 11.59
N GLN A 401 9.39 6.50 10.71
CA GLN A 401 10.85 6.44 10.96
C GLN A 401 11.41 7.85 11.16
N LYS A 402 11.09 8.81 10.28
CA LYS A 402 11.58 10.19 10.42
C LYS A 402 11.05 10.89 11.69
N LEU A 403 9.81 10.59 12.11
CA LEU A 403 9.29 11.04 13.40
C LEU A 403 10.13 10.50 14.57
N VAL A 404 10.51 9.21 14.54
CA VAL A 404 11.41 8.60 15.54
C VAL A 404 12.83 9.19 15.46
N GLU A 405 13.34 9.47 14.26
CA GLU A 405 14.64 10.13 14.04
C GLU A 405 14.65 11.54 14.67
N VAL A 406 13.62 12.36 14.42
CA VAL A 406 13.48 13.71 15.00
C VAL A 406 13.29 13.66 16.53
N LEU A 407 12.50 12.72 17.04
CA LEU A 407 12.33 12.50 18.49
C LEU A 407 13.60 11.96 19.18
N ALA A 408 14.55 11.40 18.44
CA ALA A 408 15.86 11.00 18.94
C ALA A 408 16.92 12.13 18.84
N LEU A 409 16.75 13.05 17.89
CA LEU A 409 17.56 14.28 17.78
C LEU A 409 17.22 15.31 18.88
N ASP A 410 16.04 15.21 19.53
CA ASP A 410 15.58 16.02 20.67
C ASP A 410 16.35 15.71 21.99
N GLY A 411 17.68 15.67 21.90
CA GLY A 411 18.61 15.46 23.01
C GLY A 411 18.91 13.99 23.30
N ALA A 412 20.03 13.48 22.74
CA ALA A 412 20.51 12.10 22.94
C ALA A 412 20.63 11.66 24.42
N ALA A 413 20.85 12.60 25.34
CA ALA A 413 20.90 12.33 26.78
C ALA A 413 19.52 12.05 27.45
N LYS A 414 18.38 12.28 26.76
CA LYS A 414 17.01 12.23 27.33
C LYS A 414 16.05 11.26 26.64
N LEU A 415 16.52 10.43 25.70
CA LEU A 415 15.77 9.34 25.07
C LEU A 415 14.99 8.44 26.06
N LYS A 416 15.50 8.28 27.30
CA LYS A 416 14.87 7.52 28.40
C LYS A 416 13.42 7.96 28.75
N ASN A 417 13.01 9.17 28.35
CA ASN A 417 11.71 9.74 28.69
C ASN A 417 10.69 9.72 27.54
N VAL A 418 11.13 9.48 26.29
CA VAL A 418 10.24 9.46 25.11
C VAL A 418 9.74 8.04 24.84
N PHE A 419 10.63 7.05 24.96
CA PHE A 419 10.28 5.64 24.85
C PHE A 419 10.24 4.97 26.23
N PRO A 420 9.22 4.13 26.52
CA PRO A 420 9.08 3.48 27.81
C PRO A 420 10.18 2.46 28.09
N THR A 421 10.86 2.65 29.22
CA THR A 421 11.93 1.78 29.75
C THR A 421 11.53 1.04 31.03
N LYS A 422 10.31 1.29 31.53
CA LYS A 422 9.66 0.69 32.70
C LYS A 422 8.19 0.45 32.36
N GLN A 423 7.50 -0.34 33.19
CA GLN A 423 6.07 -0.60 33.07
C GLN A 423 5.26 0.70 32.91
N LEU A 424 4.32 0.71 31.95
CA LEU A 424 3.59 1.93 31.57
C LEU A 424 2.77 2.48 32.75
N PRO A 425 2.93 3.77 33.08
CA PRO A 425 2.05 4.42 34.05
C PRO A 425 0.65 4.60 33.46
N VAL A 426 -0.36 4.65 34.33
CA VAL A 426 -1.77 4.80 33.95
C VAL A 426 -2.32 6.10 34.52
N THR A 427 -2.73 7.03 33.66
CA THR A 427 -3.26 8.34 34.07
C THR A 427 -4.67 8.53 33.54
N THR A 428 -5.66 8.65 34.43
CA THR A 428 -7.08 8.79 34.05
C THR A 428 -7.56 10.24 34.10
N TYR A 429 -7.88 10.80 32.95
CA TYR A 429 -8.44 12.15 32.79
C TYR A 429 -9.98 12.10 32.77
N ARG A 430 -10.63 13.00 33.52
CA ARG A 430 -12.09 13.19 33.49
C ARG A 430 -12.46 14.27 32.49
N VAL A 431 -13.00 13.88 31.34
CA VAL A 431 -13.19 14.77 30.18
C VAL A 431 -14.69 15.00 29.93
N ARG A 432 -15.08 16.26 29.79
CA ARG A 432 -16.45 16.70 29.41
C ARG A 432 -16.49 17.14 27.95
N PRO A 433 -17.66 17.24 27.30
CA PRO A 433 -17.76 17.79 25.94
C PRO A 433 -17.14 19.19 25.85
N GLY A 434 -16.53 19.50 24.71
CA GLY A 434 -15.78 20.75 24.50
C GLY A 434 -14.41 20.80 25.21
N ARG A 435 -13.82 19.63 25.51
CA ARG A 435 -12.48 19.52 26.10
C ARG A 435 -11.55 18.67 25.23
N SER A 436 -10.29 19.10 25.24
CA SER A 436 -9.21 18.58 24.40
C SER A 436 -8.07 18.07 25.26
N LEU A 437 -7.69 16.81 25.09
CA LEU A 437 -6.53 16.19 25.73
C LEU A 437 -5.39 16.09 24.71
N PHE A 438 -4.30 16.83 24.94
CA PHE A 438 -3.03 16.68 24.22
C PHE A 438 -2.17 15.60 24.88
N LEU A 439 -1.41 14.85 24.07
CA LEU A 439 -0.30 13.98 24.50
C LEU A 439 0.99 14.52 23.86
N GLY A 440 1.78 15.25 24.64
CA GLY A 440 2.86 16.09 24.12
C GLY A 440 2.37 17.06 23.03
N ALA A 441 3.19 17.29 22.01
CA ALA A 441 2.80 17.95 20.75
C ALA A 441 2.62 16.94 19.60
N LEU A 442 2.31 15.67 19.91
CA LEU A 442 2.21 14.58 18.93
C LEU A 442 0.78 14.21 18.56
N ALA A 443 -0.14 14.23 19.54
CA ALA A 443 -1.55 13.88 19.33
C ALA A 443 -2.48 14.71 20.23
N ARG A 444 -3.71 14.93 19.77
CA ARG A 444 -4.78 15.63 20.48
C ARG A 444 -6.12 14.90 20.28
N PHE A 445 -6.90 14.82 21.35
CA PHE A 445 -8.17 14.10 21.42
C PHE A 445 -9.25 15.07 21.92
N ASP A 446 -10.16 15.48 21.03
CA ASP A 446 -11.22 16.43 21.33
C ASP A 446 -12.54 15.67 21.55
N TYR A 447 -13.18 15.82 22.72
CA TYR A 447 -14.45 15.16 23.03
C TYR A 447 -15.63 16.09 22.71
N GLU A 448 -16.53 15.60 21.85
CA GLU A 448 -17.71 16.31 21.34
C GLU A 448 -18.99 15.46 21.51
N THR A 449 -20.15 16.12 21.42
CA THR A 449 -21.48 15.50 21.50
C THR A 449 -22.38 15.98 20.35
N LEU A 450 -22.95 15.03 19.61
CA LEU A 450 -23.84 15.25 18.47
C LEU A 450 -25.27 15.63 18.93
N GLY A 451 -25.49 16.91 19.26
CA GLY A 451 -26.82 17.43 19.59
C GLY A 451 -26.80 18.87 20.10
N LYS A 452 -27.98 19.50 20.19
CA LYS A 452 -28.15 20.81 20.87
C LYS A 452 -28.18 20.70 22.40
N ASP A 453 -28.51 19.52 22.94
CA ASP A 453 -28.43 19.26 24.37
C ASP A 453 -26.97 19.07 24.78
N SER A 454 -26.43 20.02 25.55
CA SER A 454 -25.12 19.94 26.17
C SER A 454 -25.14 19.09 27.45
N ASP A 455 -25.50 17.81 27.29
CA ASP A 455 -25.60 16.87 28.41
C ASP A 455 -24.27 16.75 29.16
N LYS A 456 -24.34 16.85 30.50
CA LYS A 456 -23.18 17.10 31.39
C LYS A 456 -22.27 15.89 31.61
N ASN A 457 -22.46 14.83 30.83
CA ASN A 457 -21.86 13.52 31.03
C ASN A 457 -20.40 13.51 30.58
N PHE A 458 -19.58 12.71 31.26
CA PHE A 458 -18.13 12.77 31.15
C PHE A 458 -17.56 11.39 30.84
N LEU A 459 -16.49 11.37 30.06
CA LEU A 459 -15.68 10.18 29.81
C LEU A 459 -14.49 10.14 30.77
N LEU A 460 -14.03 8.94 31.08
CA LEU A 460 -12.72 8.69 31.66
C LEU A 460 -11.79 8.24 30.53
N LEU A 461 -10.87 9.12 30.13
CA LEU A 461 -9.81 8.77 29.18
C LEU A 461 -8.59 8.31 29.99
N SER A 462 -8.33 7.01 30.01
CA SER A 462 -7.21 6.42 30.76
C SER A 462 -6.04 6.16 29.84
N TRP A 463 -5.01 7.00 29.94
CA TRP A 463 -3.78 6.92 29.17
C TRP A 463 -2.82 5.91 29.80
N TYR A 464 -2.47 4.86 29.07
CA TYR A 464 -1.46 3.87 29.41
C TYR A 464 -0.22 4.21 28.57
N GLY A 465 0.69 5.03 29.08
CA GLY A 465 1.79 5.57 28.27
C GLY A 465 2.64 6.62 28.99
N VAL A 466 3.83 6.89 28.46
CA VAL A 466 4.83 7.78 29.12
C VAL A 466 4.73 9.26 28.73
N LEU A 467 3.98 9.60 27.68
CA LEU A 467 3.80 10.99 27.25
C LEU A 467 2.98 11.79 28.29
N PRO A 468 3.33 13.06 28.59
CA PRO A 468 2.54 13.90 29.47
C PRO A 468 1.24 14.32 28.79
N GLY A 469 0.14 14.30 29.56
CA GLY A 469 -1.19 14.68 29.08
C GLY A 469 -1.62 16.05 29.59
N HIS A 470 -2.09 16.90 28.67
CA HIS A 470 -2.48 18.28 28.98
C HIS A 470 -3.93 18.55 28.52
N LEU A 471 -4.78 19.02 29.43
CA LEU A 471 -6.22 19.22 29.17
C LEU A 471 -6.55 20.71 28.99
N THR A 472 -7.17 21.08 27.87
CA THR A 472 -7.64 22.44 27.57
C THR A 472 -9.11 22.45 27.09
N SER A 473 -9.67 23.61 26.76
CA SER A 473 -10.98 23.73 26.08
C SER A 473 -10.80 23.71 24.57
N THR A 474 -11.69 23.04 23.84
CA THR A 474 -11.52 22.78 22.39
C THR A 474 -11.48 24.07 21.57
N GLU A 475 -12.26 25.09 21.94
CA GLU A 475 -12.21 26.46 21.39
C GLU A 475 -10.81 27.09 21.45
N ARG A 476 -10.00 26.71 22.45
CA ARG A 476 -8.65 27.22 22.68
C ARG A 476 -7.57 26.21 22.32
N ALA A 477 -7.92 25.05 21.76
CA ALA A 477 -6.96 23.97 21.53
C ALA A 477 -5.89 24.38 20.51
N GLU A 478 -6.29 25.00 19.40
CA GLU A 478 -5.35 25.50 18.38
C GLU A 478 -4.44 26.60 18.94
N ASP A 479 -5.04 27.55 19.65
CA ASP A 479 -4.38 28.60 20.42
C ASP A 479 -3.35 28.06 21.42
N THR A 480 -3.72 26.99 22.14
CA THR A 480 -2.86 26.29 23.12
C THR A 480 -1.70 25.59 22.41
N PHE A 481 -1.93 24.98 21.25
CA PHE A 481 -0.89 24.34 20.45
C PHE A 481 0.12 25.38 19.92
N VAL A 482 -0.36 26.43 19.25
CA VAL A 482 0.51 27.50 18.68
C VAL A 482 1.34 28.20 19.77
N LYS A 483 0.81 28.37 20.98
CA LYS A 483 1.50 29.07 22.09
C LYS A 483 2.43 28.17 22.93
N HIS A 484 2.27 26.85 22.90
CA HIS A 484 2.93 25.96 23.86
C HIS A 484 3.56 24.68 23.29
N ALA A 485 3.38 24.36 22.00
CA ALA A 485 4.13 23.33 21.31
C ALA A 485 5.64 23.63 21.36
N GLY A 486 6.46 22.57 21.46
CA GLY A 486 7.91 22.68 21.64
C GLY A 486 8.36 23.09 23.05
N GLY A 487 7.42 23.54 23.90
CA GLY A 487 7.64 23.95 25.29
C GLY A 487 6.91 23.05 26.28
N ILE A 488 5.76 23.52 26.79
CA ILE A 488 4.91 22.75 27.73
C ILE A 488 4.36 21.50 27.04
N LEU A 489 3.84 21.65 25.81
CA LEU A 489 3.47 20.54 24.95
C LEU A 489 4.75 20.00 24.28
N SER A 490 5.46 19.13 25.00
CA SER A 490 6.62 18.39 24.50
C SER A 490 6.53 16.91 24.92
N PRO A 491 7.12 15.97 24.16
CA PRO A 491 7.95 16.15 22.97
C PRO A 491 7.12 16.46 21.69
N PRO A 492 7.78 16.88 20.59
CA PRO A 492 9.19 17.32 20.54
C PRO A 492 9.44 18.65 21.27
N ARG A 493 10.70 19.06 21.40
CA ARG A 493 11.11 20.42 21.80
C ARG A 493 11.84 21.16 20.68
N GLY A 494 11.89 22.48 20.80
CA GLY A 494 12.57 23.36 19.86
C GLY A 494 11.80 23.61 18.56
N LEU A 495 12.21 24.65 17.84
CA LEU A 495 11.57 25.08 16.60
C LEU A 495 11.86 24.11 15.44
N ASP A 496 13.09 23.61 15.35
CA ASP A 496 13.52 22.74 14.25
C ASP A 496 12.72 21.44 14.18
N ALA A 497 12.48 20.78 15.33
CA ALA A 497 11.69 19.57 15.39
C ALA A 497 10.20 19.82 15.07
N MET A 498 9.64 20.97 15.48
CA MET A 498 8.28 21.35 15.11
C MET A 498 8.13 21.64 13.61
N SER A 499 9.15 22.19 12.96
CA SER A 499 9.16 22.39 11.51
C SER A 499 8.97 21.08 10.74
N PHE A 500 9.41 19.96 11.33
CA PHE A 500 9.24 18.63 10.77
C PHE A 500 7.89 17.99 11.07
N THR A 501 7.43 18.03 12.34
CA THR A 501 6.17 17.39 12.76
C THR A 501 4.93 18.10 12.24
N GLY A 502 5.01 19.42 12.01
CA GLY A 502 3.91 20.25 11.52
C GLY A 502 2.77 20.43 12.53
N PRO A 503 1.66 21.08 12.12
CA PRO A 503 0.46 21.23 12.93
C PRO A 503 -0.32 19.91 13.10
N LEU A 504 -1.15 19.83 14.14
CA LEU A 504 -1.97 18.65 14.43
C LEU A 504 -3.23 18.60 13.53
N THR A 505 -3.08 17.99 12.35
CA THR A 505 -4.20 17.76 11.42
C THR A 505 -5.22 16.75 11.98
N LEU A 506 -6.51 16.97 11.73
CA LEU A 506 -7.57 15.99 12.04
C LEU A 506 -7.31 14.71 11.24
N SER A 507 -7.04 13.61 11.93
CA SER A 507 -6.75 12.31 11.33
C SER A 507 -8.01 11.46 11.16
N GLN A 508 -8.92 11.46 12.14
CA GLN A 508 -10.16 10.67 12.12
C GLN A 508 -11.17 11.16 13.17
N ASN A 509 -12.44 10.77 12.99
CA ASN A 509 -13.50 10.91 14.00
C ASN A 509 -13.91 9.52 14.49
N VAL A 510 -13.91 9.30 15.80
CA VAL A 510 -14.32 8.04 16.44
C VAL A 510 -15.66 8.27 17.13
N TYR A 511 -16.76 7.77 16.56
CA TYR A 511 -18.08 7.83 17.19
C TYR A 511 -18.23 6.65 18.16
N LEU A 512 -18.62 6.91 19.41
CA LEU A 512 -18.68 5.87 20.44
C LEU A 512 -19.74 4.80 20.15
N LYS A 513 -20.82 5.19 19.45
CA LYS A 513 -21.90 4.31 18.98
C LYS A 513 -21.37 3.13 18.13
N ASP A 514 -20.34 3.35 17.31
CA ASP A 514 -19.82 2.37 16.34
C ASP A 514 -19.03 1.23 17.03
N TYR A 515 -18.67 1.42 18.30
CA TYR A 515 -17.94 0.47 19.14
C TYR A 515 -18.82 -0.08 20.29
N MET A 516 -20.13 0.14 20.22
CA MET A 516 -21.09 -0.45 21.15
C MET A 516 -21.36 -1.93 20.84
N LEU A 517 -21.73 -2.67 21.89
CA LEU A 517 -22.21 -4.05 21.80
C LEU A 517 -23.50 -4.15 22.63
N ASP A 518 -24.53 -4.85 22.14
CA ASP A 518 -25.87 -4.89 22.75
C ASP A 518 -25.87 -5.34 24.21
N SER A 519 -24.89 -6.14 24.62
CA SER A 519 -24.70 -6.56 26.02
C SER A 519 -24.41 -5.41 27.00
N VAL A 520 -23.98 -4.23 26.53
CA VAL A 520 -23.72 -3.04 27.37
C VAL A 520 -25.04 -2.34 27.78
N LEU A 521 -26.13 -2.58 27.04
CA LEU A 521 -27.45 -1.99 27.29
C LEU A 521 -28.25 -2.65 28.43
N THR A 522 -27.82 -3.81 28.94
CA THR A 522 -28.58 -4.55 29.96
C THR A 522 -28.47 -3.87 31.33
N LYS A 523 -29.59 -3.36 31.85
CA LYS A 523 -29.70 -2.76 33.21
C LYS A 523 -29.12 -3.70 34.27
N SER A 524 -28.14 -3.20 35.03
CA SER A 524 -27.55 -3.96 36.14
C SER A 524 -28.50 -4.00 37.33
N LYS A 525 -28.64 -5.17 37.97
CA LYS A 525 -29.38 -5.34 39.24
C LYS A 525 -28.56 -4.91 40.48
N HIS A 526 -27.45 -4.20 40.32
CA HIS A 526 -26.52 -3.88 41.41
C HIS A 526 -26.36 -2.37 41.63
N LYS A 527 -26.41 -1.95 42.90
CA LYS A 527 -26.40 -0.54 43.40
C LYS A 527 -25.06 0.23 43.20
N LYS A 528 -24.18 -0.16 42.27
CA LYS A 528 -22.90 0.54 42.02
C LYS A 528 -22.72 0.78 40.51
N PRO A 529 -22.39 2.01 40.08
CA PRO A 529 -22.31 2.35 38.66
C PRO A 529 -21.19 1.59 37.96
N LYS A 530 -21.52 0.96 36.84
CA LYS A 530 -20.61 0.07 36.12
C LYS A 530 -19.80 0.86 35.09
N ARG A 531 -18.51 1.07 35.36
CA ARG A 531 -17.56 1.60 34.37
C ARG A 531 -17.37 0.57 33.25
N THR A 532 -17.53 0.99 32.00
CA THR A 532 -17.30 0.11 30.84
C THR A 532 -16.43 0.85 29.81
N THR A 533 -15.30 0.25 29.47
CA THR A 533 -14.48 0.69 28.33
C THR A 533 -15.27 0.48 27.04
N VAL A 534 -15.28 1.48 26.16
CA VAL A 534 -16.04 1.48 24.89
C VAL A 534 -15.10 1.28 23.70
N VAL A 535 -13.96 1.98 23.69
CA VAL A 535 -12.93 1.88 22.64
C VAL A 535 -11.54 2.14 23.24
N GLU A 536 -10.51 1.51 22.70
CA GLU A 536 -9.10 1.72 23.06
C GLU A 536 -8.39 2.35 21.84
N LEU A 537 -7.80 3.54 21.99
CA LEU A 537 -7.12 4.25 20.91
C LEU A 537 -5.61 4.05 21.05
N GLU A 538 -5.02 3.21 20.20
CA GLU A 538 -3.57 2.92 20.27
C GLU A 538 -2.73 4.03 19.61
N VAL A 539 -1.63 4.40 20.28
CA VAL A 539 -0.68 5.44 19.86
C VAL A 539 0.69 4.74 19.66
N PRO A 540 0.99 4.23 18.44
CA PRO A 540 2.00 3.19 18.22
C PRO A 540 3.41 3.54 18.71
N GLY A 541 3.93 2.74 19.65
CA GLY A 541 5.24 2.93 20.30
C GLY A 541 5.23 3.82 21.55
N PHE A 542 4.11 4.47 21.88
CA PHE A 542 3.98 5.36 23.04
C PHE A 542 2.99 4.87 24.11
N GLY A 543 1.94 4.16 23.71
CA GLY A 543 0.89 3.71 24.62
C GLY A 543 -0.48 3.53 23.97
N TRP A 544 -1.54 3.49 24.80
CA TRP A 544 -2.93 3.53 24.34
C TRP A 544 -3.83 4.33 25.28
N LEU A 545 -4.86 4.98 24.72
CA LEU A 545 -5.86 5.77 25.43
C LEU A 545 -7.17 4.98 25.51
N SER A 546 -7.47 4.43 26.68
CA SER A 546 -8.68 3.66 26.96
C SER A 546 -9.86 4.60 27.26
N VAL A 547 -10.87 4.62 26.39
CA VAL A 547 -12.06 5.45 26.51
C VAL A 547 -13.11 4.69 27.32
N THR A 548 -13.38 5.15 28.54
CA THR A 548 -14.30 4.50 29.48
C THR A 548 -15.48 5.39 29.81
N ALA A 549 -16.69 4.90 29.55
CA ALA A 549 -17.92 5.52 29.99
C ALA A 549 -18.23 5.15 31.45
N VAL A 550 -18.83 6.09 32.17
CA VAL A 550 -19.22 5.99 33.58
C VAL A 550 -20.74 6.08 33.66
N ASP A 551 -21.32 5.55 34.73
CA ASP A 551 -22.77 5.56 35.00
C ASP A 551 -23.59 4.88 33.87
N LEU A 552 -23.09 3.76 33.35
CA LEU A 552 -23.82 2.85 32.45
C LEU A 552 -24.80 1.96 33.23
N ASP A 553 -25.77 2.62 33.87
CA ASP A 553 -26.82 1.99 34.67
C ASP A 553 -28.00 1.49 33.80
N GLY A 554 -27.86 1.55 32.47
CA GLY A 554 -28.95 1.28 31.52
C GLY A 554 -30.03 2.37 31.52
N THR A 555 -29.65 3.61 31.77
CA THR A 555 -30.55 4.78 31.70
C THR A 555 -30.50 5.44 30.31
N ALA A 556 -31.56 6.17 29.95
CA ALA A 556 -31.63 6.88 28.67
C ALA A 556 -30.50 7.92 28.51
N ALA A 557 -30.05 8.57 29.60
CA ALA A 557 -28.95 9.52 29.56
C ALA A 557 -27.61 8.85 29.20
N SER A 558 -27.34 7.67 29.76
CA SER A 558 -26.14 6.88 29.44
C SER A 558 -26.13 6.46 27.96
N GLN A 559 -27.28 5.98 27.45
CA GLN A 559 -27.42 5.59 26.04
C GLN A 559 -27.30 6.79 25.10
N LYS A 560 -27.92 7.93 25.42
CA LYS A 560 -27.79 9.19 24.68
C LYS A 560 -26.33 9.64 24.59
N THR A 561 -25.58 9.52 25.68
CA THR A 561 -24.14 9.86 25.74
C THR A 561 -23.29 9.00 24.80
N LEU A 562 -23.58 7.70 24.68
CA LEU A 562 -22.86 6.82 23.75
C LEU A 562 -23.30 7.03 22.29
N ASN A 563 -24.62 7.17 22.05
CA ASN A 563 -25.17 7.43 20.71
C ASN A 563 -24.67 8.76 20.11
N GLN A 564 -24.48 9.79 20.95
CA GLN A 564 -24.07 11.13 20.53
C GLN A 564 -22.56 11.41 20.71
N GLY A 565 -21.83 10.59 21.46
CA GLY A 565 -20.42 10.83 21.78
C GLY A 565 -19.50 10.65 20.58
N LYS A 566 -18.63 11.64 20.34
CA LYS A 566 -17.62 11.67 19.28
C LYS A 566 -16.26 12.07 19.88
N ILE A 567 -15.19 11.38 19.48
CA ILE A 567 -13.81 11.82 19.74
C ILE A 567 -13.14 12.16 18.40
N SER A 568 -12.80 13.43 18.21
CA SER A 568 -12.00 13.90 17.07
C SER A 568 -10.53 13.71 17.42
N VAL A 569 -9.79 12.96 16.59
CA VAL A 569 -8.40 12.60 16.83
C VAL A 569 -7.52 13.36 15.85
N HIS A 570 -6.69 14.26 16.37
CA HIS A 570 -5.70 15.02 15.63
C HIS A 570 -4.30 14.47 15.89
N THR A 571 -3.46 14.37 14.85
CA THR A 571 -2.08 13.85 14.96
C THR A 571 -1.09 14.69 14.16
N CYS A 572 0.18 14.63 14.57
CA CYS A 572 1.30 15.21 13.83
C CYS A 572 1.69 14.36 12.63
N ARG A 573 2.45 14.95 11.70
CA ARG A 573 2.96 14.27 10.49
C ARG A 573 3.80 13.03 10.86
N GLY A 574 3.32 11.85 10.45
CA GLY A 574 3.99 10.56 10.70
C GLY A 574 3.51 9.80 11.93
N LEU A 575 2.46 10.28 12.63
CA LEU A 575 1.75 9.50 13.65
C LEU A 575 0.32 9.20 13.19
N SER A 576 -0.07 7.93 13.27
CA SER A 576 -1.45 7.46 13.08
C SER A 576 -1.92 6.76 14.34
N VAL A 577 -3.16 7.03 14.75
CA VAL A 577 -3.78 6.47 15.97
C VAL A 577 -4.84 5.47 15.56
N VAL A 578 -4.83 4.27 16.13
CA VAL A 578 -5.71 3.17 15.68
C VAL A 578 -6.80 2.89 16.72
N PRO A 579 -8.10 3.06 16.38
CA PRO A 579 -9.19 2.70 17.28
C PRO A 579 -9.41 1.18 17.31
N ARG A 580 -9.63 0.63 18.50
CA ARG A 580 -9.71 -0.82 18.75
C ARG A 580 -10.84 -1.15 19.72
N LEU A 581 -11.53 -2.28 19.51
CA LEU A 581 -12.49 -2.78 20.49
C LEU A 581 -11.79 -3.15 21.81
N PRO A 582 -12.40 -2.89 22.98
CA PRO A 582 -11.77 -3.13 24.27
C PRO A 582 -11.40 -4.59 24.48
N THR A 583 -10.17 -4.84 24.94
CA THR A 583 -9.71 -6.20 25.27
C THR A 583 -10.65 -6.95 26.22
N SER A 584 -11.42 -6.23 27.05
CA SER A 584 -12.35 -6.76 28.04
C SER A 584 -13.57 -7.51 27.46
N LEU A 585 -14.06 -7.15 26.28
CA LEU A 585 -15.38 -7.57 25.76
C LEU A 585 -15.35 -8.67 24.68
N ALA A 586 -14.15 -9.11 24.25
CA ALA A 586 -13.94 -10.14 23.23
C ALA A 586 -14.36 -11.59 23.62
N ARG A 587 -15.30 -11.76 24.57
CA ARG A 587 -15.94 -13.04 24.93
C ARG A 587 -17.28 -13.27 24.20
N PHE A 588 -17.95 -12.24 23.68
CA PHE A 588 -19.38 -12.37 23.29
C PHE A 588 -19.73 -12.40 21.79
N THR A 589 -18.86 -11.91 20.89
CA THR A 589 -19.12 -11.96 19.43
C THR A 589 -19.38 -13.38 18.92
N ARG A 590 -18.67 -14.37 19.47
CA ARG A 590 -18.83 -15.81 19.16
C ARG A 590 -20.11 -16.46 19.72
N ARG A 591 -20.85 -15.77 20.61
CA ARG A 591 -22.14 -16.26 21.15
C ARG A 591 -23.34 -15.72 20.38
N VAL A 592 -23.28 -14.50 19.82
CA VAL A 592 -24.32 -14.01 18.90
C VAL A 592 -24.44 -14.93 17.68
N SER A 593 -23.29 -15.31 17.10
CA SER A 593 -23.21 -16.27 15.98
C SER A 593 -23.58 -17.73 16.31
N LYS A 594 -23.98 -18.04 17.56
CA LYS A 594 -24.36 -19.40 18.00
C LYS A 594 -25.67 -19.46 18.79
N ALA A 595 -26.18 -18.32 19.26
CA ALA A 595 -27.51 -18.19 19.85
C ALA A 595 -28.59 -18.07 18.75
N ALA A 596 -28.27 -17.42 17.63
CA ALA A 596 -29.14 -17.29 16.46
C ALA A 596 -29.43 -18.61 15.71
N SER A 597 -28.97 -19.77 16.21
CA SER A 597 -29.07 -21.06 15.52
C SER A 597 -29.87 -22.14 16.28
N ASN A 598 -30.47 -21.86 17.44
CA ASN A 598 -31.10 -22.89 18.30
C ASN A 598 -32.43 -22.46 18.99
N SER A 599 -33.37 -21.91 18.21
CA SER A 599 -34.81 -21.87 18.52
C SER A 599 -35.60 -21.44 17.27
N SER A 600 -36.68 -22.06 16.83
CA SER A 600 -37.41 -23.25 17.32
C SER A 600 -38.06 -23.99 16.14
N SER A 601 -38.30 -25.30 16.26
CA SER A 601 -38.73 -26.15 15.14
C SER A 601 -40.25 -26.17 14.90
N SER A 602 -40.75 -25.34 13.99
CA SER A 602 -42.05 -25.52 13.33
C SER A 602 -42.10 -24.71 12.03
N SER A 603 -42.30 -25.38 10.87
CA SER A 603 -42.34 -24.83 9.49
C SER A 603 -41.17 -23.93 9.09
N SER A 604 -40.37 -24.37 8.12
CA SER A 604 -39.10 -23.73 7.72
C SER A 604 -39.25 -22.41 6.95
N PRO A 605 -38.72 -21.28 7.45
CA PRO A 605 -38.34 -20.14 6.62
C PRO A 605 -36.94 -20.34 6.04
N GLN A 606 -36.71 -19.86 4.82
CA GLN A 606 -35.39 -19.93 4.17
C GLN A 606 -34.38 -19.02 4.88
N LYS A 607 -33.12 -19.47 4.98
CA LYS A 607 -31.99 -18.56 5.21
C LYS A 607 -31.78 -17.72 3.95
N THR A 608 -32.29 -16.50 3.94
CA THR A 608 -31.92 -15.50 2.93
C THR A 608 -30.47 -15.05 3.18
N SER A 609 -29.67 -14.96 2.13
CA SER A 609 -28.34 -14.35 2.25
C SER A 609 -28.47 -12.82 2.15
N SER A 610 -27.54 -12.08 2.74
CA SER A 610 -27.50 -10.62 2.57
C SER A 610 -26.89 -10.20 1.22
N PHE A 611 -26.44 -11.15 0.40
CA PHE A 611 -25.70 -10.91 -0.82
C PHE A 611 -26.45 -11.50 -2.02
N LYS A 612 -27.28 -10.67 -2.67
CA LYS A 612 -28.24 -11.11 -3.68
C LYS A 612 -27.91 -10.56 -5.06
N LEU A 613 -27.94 -11.42 -6.06
CA LEU A 613 -27.78 -11.04 -7.47
C LEU A 613 -29.14 -11.11 -8.17
N TYR A 614 -29.70 -9.95 -8.48
CA TYR A 614 -30.89 -9.79 -9.31
C TYR A 614 -30.45 -9.78 -10.78
N ALA A 615 -30.76 -10.86 -11.50
CA ALA A 615 -30.16 -11.15 -12.80
C ALA A 615 -31.11 -11.94 -13.72
N ASN A 616 -30.74 -12.04 -14.99
CA ASN A 616 -31.40 -12.92 -15.95
C ASN A 616 -30.34 -13.64 -16.80
N MET A 617 -30.39 -14.97 -16.89
CA MET A 617 -29.35 -15.75 -17.58
C MET A 617 -29.35 -15.62 -19.12
N VAL A 618 -30.27 -14.84 -19.70
CA VAL A 618 -30.17 -14.39 -21.10
C VAL A 618 -29.24 -13.17 -21.22
N SER A 619 -29.24 -12.28 -20.22
CA SER A 619 -28.43 -11.04 -20.24
C SER A 619 -26.95 -11.35 -20.10
N GLN A 620 -26.13 -10.97 -21.09
CA GLN A 620 -24.70 -11.24 -21.11
C GLN A 620 -23.94 -10.72 -19.87
N PRO A 621 -24.11 -9.47 -19.39
CA PRO A 621 -23.48 -9.02 -18.15
C PRO A 621 -24.03 -9.72 -16.89
N SER A 622 -25.28 -10.23 -16.92
CA SER A 622 -25.79 -11.07 -15.83
C SER A 622 -25.12 -12.45 -15.82
N ARG A 623 -24.92 -13.07 -16.99
CA ARG A 623 -24.17 -14.33 -17.14
C ARG A 623 -22.73 -14.17 -16.65
N ALA A 624 -22.02 -13.13 -17.08
CA ALA A 624 -20.63 -12.89 -16.67
C ALA A 624 -20.46 -12.81 -15.14
N VAL A 625 -21.31 -12.02 -14.46
CA VAL A 625 -21.33 -11.91 -12.99
C VAL A 625 -21.66 -13.24 -12.32
N ALA A 626 -22.73 -13.91 -12.75
CA ALA A 626 -23.16 -15.18 -12.17
C ALA A 626 -22.12 -16.30 -12.37
N TRP A 627 -21.44 -16.31 -13.51
CA TRP A 627 -20.40 -17.29 -13.84
C TRP A 627 -19.16 -17.13 -12.96
N ALA A 628 -18.68 -15.88 -12.78
CA ALA A 628 -17.58 -15.60 -11.86
C ALA A 628 -17.93 -15.98 -10.41
N LEU A 629 -19.15 -15.65 -9.92
CA LEU A 629 -19.61 -16.05 -8.59
C LEU A 629 -19.65 -17.57 -8.40
N LYS A 630 -20.14 -18.32 -9.41
CA LYS A 630 -20.18 -19.79 -9.39
C LYS A 630 -18.78 -20.41 -9.38
N VAL A 631 -17.91 -20.04 -10.33
CA VAL A 631 -16.53 -20.56 -10.43
C VAL A 631 -15.72 -20.28 -9.15
N LYS A 632 -16.01 -19.18 -8.45
CA LYS A 632 -15.34 -18.81 -7.21
C LYS A 632 -16.01 -19.35 -5.94
N GLY A 633 -17.10 -20.11 -6.06
CA GLY A 633 -17.80 -20.74 -4.93
C GLY A 633 -18.36 -19.73 -3.93
N ALA A 634 -18.83 -18.57 -4.40
CA ALA A 634 -19.37 -17.53 -3.53
C ALA A 634 -20.71 -17.94 -2.92
N ASP A 635 -20.96 -17.57 -1.65
CA ASP A 635 -22.28 -17.65 -1.04
C ASP A 635 -23.11 -16.43 -1.47
N TYR A 636 -24.11 -16.65 -2.32
CA TYR A 636 -24.99 -15.61 -2.84
C TYR A 636 -26.38 -16.15 -3.18
N GLU A 637 -27.40 -15.28 -3.09
CA GLU A 637 -28.78 -15.61 -3.50
C GLU A 637 -28.99 -15.15 -4.95
N PHE A 638 -29.30 -16.05 -5.88
CA PHE A 638 -29.66 -15.68 -7.25
C PHE A 638 -31.17 -15.41 -7.34
N VAL A 639 -31.54 -14.20 -7.73
CA VAL A 639 -32.94 -13.79 -7.96
C VAL A 639 -33.15 -13.59 -9.45
N ASN A 640 -33.92 -14.48 -10.08
CA ASN A 640 -34.27 -14.36 -11.49
C ASN A 640 -35.25 -13.19 -11.70
N VAL A 641 -34.90 -12.25 -12.58
CA VAL A 641 -35.74 -11.10 -12.95
C VAL A 641 -36.19 -11.25 -14.41
N GLU A 642 -37.49 -11.23 -14.65
CA GLU A 642 -38.05 -11.33 -16.00
C GLU A 642 -38.00 -9.97 -16.73
N PHE A 643 -37.58 -9.97 -18.00
CA PHE A 643 -37.58 -8.76 -18.81
C PHE A 643 -39.00 -8.23 -19.01
N GLY A 644 -39.26 -7.00 -18.56
CA GLY A 644 -40.60 -6.41 -18.62
C GLY A 644 -41.61 -6.98 -17.61
N GLY A 645 -41.18 -7.79 -16.64
CA GLY A 645 -42.00 -8.22 -15.50
C GLY A 645 -42.19 -7.10 -14.47
N GLU A 646 -43.13 -7.28 -13.53
CA GLU A 646 -43.51 -6.22 -12.59
C GLU A 646 -42.39 -5.78 -11.65
N LEU A 647 -41.50 -6.70 -11.23
CA LEU A 647 -40.37 -6.35 -10.37
C LEU A 647 -39.46 -5.28 -11.01
N ILE A 648 -39.14 -5.40 -12.30
CA ILE A 648 -38.25 -4.45 -12.98
C ILE A 648 -38.93 -3.08 -13.22
N LYS A 649 -40.27 -3.05 -13.22
CA LYS A 649 -41.09 -1.82 -13.30
C LYS A 649 -41.31 -1.16 -11.94
N SER A 650 -41.04 -1.85 -10.83
CA SER A 650 -41.29 -1.34 -9.48
C SER A 650 -40.37 -0.16 -9.14
N ASP A 651 -40.87 0.77 -8.32
CA ASP A 651 -40.08 1.93 -7.90
C ASP A 651 -38.97 1.53 -6.90
N GLU A 652 -39.14 0.41 -6.19
CA GLU A 652 -38.07 -0.21 -5.38
C GLU A 652 -36.89 -0.64 -6.25
N PHE A 653 -37.14 -1.32 -7.37
CA PHE A 653 -36.06 -1.74 -8.28
C PHE A 653 -35.42 -0.55 -9.00
N LYS A 654 -36.21 0.46 -9.39
CA LYS A 654 -35.67 1.74 -9.94
C LYS A 654 -34.78 2.48 -8.94
N ALA A 655 -35.10 2.42 -7.64
CA ALA A 655 -34.25 2.99 -6.60
C ALA A 655 -32.92 2.23 -6.42
N TRP A 656 -32.78 1.01 -6.95
CA TRP A 656 -31.50 0.28 -6.98
C TRP A 656 -30.75 0.47 -8.30
N ASN A 657 -31.46 0.54 -9.42
CA ASN A 657 -30.93 0.87 -10.74
C ASN A 657 -31.96 1.74 -11.52
N PRO A 658 -31.70 3.05 -11.72
CA PRO A 658 -32.65 3.98 -12.34
C PRO A 658 -32.91 3.66 -13.81
N ASN A 659 -32.06 2.86 -14.46
CA ASN A 659 -32.26 2.39 -15.83
C ASN A 659 -33.31 1.27 -15.94
N ALA A 660 -33.74 0.67 -14.82
CA ALA A 660 -34.57 -0.54 -14.78
C ALA A 660 -33.98 -1.72 -15.58
N LEU A 661 -32.68 -2.01 -15.37
CA LEU A 661 -31.93 -3.07 -16.05
C LEU A 661 -31.26 -4.06 -15.08
N VAL A 662 -30.84 -5.21 -15.61
CA VAL A 662 -30.09 -6.27 -14.89
C VAL A 662 -28.70 -6.50 -15.51
N PRO A 663 -27.66 -6.82 -14.72
CA PRO A 663 -27.71 -7.22 -13.30
C PRO A 663 -27.80 -6.06 -12.29
N VAL A 664 -28.33 -6.36 -11.11
CA VAL A 664 -28.23 -5.54 -9.89
C VAL A 664 -27.76 -6.44 -8.74
N LEU A 665 -26.72 -6.02 -8.03
CA LEU A 665 -26.25 -6.64 -6.80
C LEU A 665 -26.82 -5.90 -5.59
N ARG A 666 -27.26 -6.65 -4.57
CA ARG A 666 -27.58 -6.16 -3.23
C ARG A 666 -26.62 -6.76 -2.21
N ASP A 667 -26.04 -5.93 -1.35
CA ASP A 667 -25.13 -6.30 -0.26
C ASP A 667 -25.57 -5.65 1.05
N GLY A 668 -26.56 -6.29 1.70
CA GLY A 668 -27.40 -5.67 2.72
C GLY A 668 -28.18 -4.50 2.10
N ASP A 669 -27.97 -3.31 2.64
CA ASP A 669 -28.58 -2.06 2.17
C ASP A 669 -27.91 -1.45 0.93
N PHE A 670 -26.71 -1.90 0.57
CA PHE A 670 -25.97 -1.37 -0.57
C PHE A 670 -26.45 -2.00 -1.88
N SER A 671 -26.91 -1.18 -2.82
CA SER A 671 -27.17 -1.58 -4.21
C SER A 671 -26.00 -1.18 -5.12
N LEU A 672 -25.70 -2.03 -6.10
CA LEU A 672 -24.71 -1.79 -7.14
C LEU A 672 -25.23 -2.34 -8.48
N PHE A 673 -25.20 -1.58 -9.55
CA PHE A 673 -25.44 -2.05 -10.92
C PHE A 673 -24.16 -1.95 -11.76
N GLU A 674 -24.30 -2.12 -13.08
CA GLU A 674 -23.21 -2.39 -14.05
C GLU A 674 -22.44 -3.70 -13.82
N GLY A 675 -22.49 -4.60 -14.81
CA GLY A 675 -21.87 -5.92 -14.71
C GLY A 675 -20.36 -5.88 -14.42
N ASN A 676 -19.64 -4.95 -15.07
CA ASN A 676 -18.20 -4.79 -14.89
C ASN A 676 -17.86 -4.20 -13.50
N ALA A 677 -18.68 -3.30 -12.96
CA ALA A 677 -18.55 -2.78 -11.61
C ALA A 677 -18.85 -3.85 -10.55
N ILE A 678 -19.89 -4.66 -10.76
CA ILE A 678 -20.24 -5.80 -9.89
C ILE A 678 -19.13 -6.87 -9.89
N LEU A 679 -18.54 -7.17 -11.06
CA LEU A 679 -17.40 -8.09 -11.17
C LEU A 679 -16.19 -7.58 -10.36
N ALA A 680 -15.79 -6.33 -10.56
CA ALA A 680 -14.68 -5.72 -9.82
C ALA A 680 -14.96 -5.65 -8.30
N TYR A 681 -16.17 -5.21 -7.89
CA TYR A 681 -16.59 -5.17 -6.49
C TYR A 681 -16.55 -6.56 -5.83
N SER A 682 -17.08 -7.58 -6.50
CA SER A 682 -17.08 -8.95 -6.00
C SER A 682 -15.65 -9.49 -5.86
N ALA A 683 -14.80 -9.26 -6.86
CA ALA A 683 -13.41 -9.69 -6.85
C ALA A 683 -12.60 -9.01 -5.73
N VAL A 684 -12.80 -7.71 -5.46
CA VAL A 684 -12.14 -7.03 -4.33
C VAL A 684 -12.74 -7.49 -2.99
N LYS A 685 -14.07 -7.57 -2.87
CA LYS A 685 -14.77 -7.98 -1.63
C LYS A 685 -14.36 -9.38 -1.15
N PHE A 686 -14.30 -10.34 -2.07
CA PHE A 686 -13.97 -11.74 -1.77
C PHE A 686 -12.48 -12.07 -1.99
N GLY A 687 -11.66 -11.10 -2.41
CA GLY A 687 -10.21 -11.26 -2.54
C GLY A 687 -9.74 -12.13 -3.70
N TRP A 688 -10.47 -12.17 -4.81
CA TRP A 688 -10.16 -12.93 -6.03
C TRP A 688 -9.03 -12.30 -6.85
N LYS A 689 -7.81 -12.32 -6.30
CA LYS A 689 -6.60 -11.76 -6.94
C LYS A 689 -6.18 -12.46 -8.23
N ASP A 690 -6.78 -13.61 -8.51
CA ASP A 690 -6.68 -14.33 -9.78
C ASP A 690 -7.58 -13.70 -10.85
N LEU A 691 -8.87 -13.46 -10.55
CA LEU A 691 -9.78 -12.85 -11.52
C LEU A 691 -9.61 -11.32 -11.65
N TYR A 692 -9.16 -10.64 -10.60
CA TYR A 692 -8.84 -9.22 -10.61
C TYR A 692 -7.48 -8.96 -9.94
N PRO A 693 -6.38 -8.96 -10.73
CA PRO A 693 -5.02 -8.82 -10.23
C PRO A 693 -4.79 -7.65 -9.28
N THR A 694 -3.81 -7.80 -8.40
CA THR A 694 -3.30 -6.73 -7.51
C THR A 694 -1.96 -6.15 -7.97
N ASP A 695 -1.40 -6.66 -9.07
CA ASP A 695 -0.39 -5.90 -9.80
C ASP A 695 -1.07 -4.73 -10.54
N MET A 696 -0.39 -3.59 -10.58
CA MET A 696 -0.97 -2.32 -11.01
C MET A 696 -1.08 -2.22 -12.53
N GLN A 697 -0.06 -2.67 -13.28
CA GLN A 697 -0.07 -2.63 -14.74
C GLN A 697 -1.01 -3.71 -15.30
N THR A 698 -0.96 -4.92 -14.73
CA THR A 698 -1.87 -6.02 -15.09
C THR A 698 -3.34 -5.64 -14.80
N ARG A 699 -3.62 -5.03 -13.64
CA ARG A 699 -4.96 -4.51 -13.33
C ARG A 699 -5.39 -3.45 -14.34
N ALA A 700 -4.54 -2.48 -14.63
CA ALA A 700 -4.87 -1.41 -15.57
C ALA A 700 -5.16 -1.94 -16.99
N LYS A 701 -4.52 -3.04 -17.41
CA LYS A 701 -4.89 -3.75 -18.65
C LYS A 701 -6.27 -4.42 -18.58
N VAL A 702 -6.62 -5.04 -17.45
CA VAL A 702 -7.97 -5.59 -17.23
C VAL A 702 -9.01 -4.45 -17.25
N ASP A 703 -8.74 -3.34 -16.56
CA ASP A 703 -9.62 -2.16 -16.54
C ASP A 703 -9.71 -1.49 -17.93
N GLU A 704 -8.62 -1.45 -18.71
CA GLU A 704 -8.60 -0.98 -20.11
C GLU A 704 -9.56 -1.80 -20.97
N PHE A 705 -9.43 -3.14 -20.93
CA PHE A 705 -10.35 -4.00 -21.67
C PHE A 705 -11.81 -3.81 -21.21
N LEU A 706 -12.07 -3.74 -19.90
CA LEU A 706 -13.42 -3.53 -19.35
C LEU A 706 -14.05 -2.16 -19.68
N ASN A 707 -13.24 -1.18 -20.09
CA ASN A 707 -13.74 0.10 -20.62
C ASN A 707 -13.96 0.04 -22.13
N TRP A 708 -12.97 -0.48 -22.88
CA TRP A 708 -13.06 -0.69 -24.33
C TRP A 708 -14.24 -1.58 -24.74
N HIS A 709 -14.49 -2.64 -23.97
CA HIS A 709 -15.57 -3.63 -24.12
C HIS A 709 -16.95 -3.00 -24.36
N HIS A 710 -17.29 -1.93 -23.62
CA HIS A 710 -18.62 -1.31 -23.62
C HIS A 710 -19.06 -0.79 -24.99
N THR A 711 -18.18 -0.09 -25.70
CA THR A 711 -18.50 0.51 -27.01
C THR A 711 -18.14 -0.38 -28.20
N ASN A 712 -17.46 -1.52 -27.95
CA ASN A 712 -17.05 -2.49 -28.96
C ASN A 712 -17.86 -3.79 -28.81
N THR A 713 -17.30 -4.84 -28.22
CA THR A 713 -17.92 -6.18 -28.13
C THR A 713 -19.31 -6.19 -27.51
N ARG A 714 -19.56 -5.33 -26.50
CA ARG A 714 -20.87 -5.24 -25.83
C ARG A 714 -21.93 -4.61 -26.71
N LEU A 715 -21.71 -3.37 -27.15
CA LEU A 715 -22.69 -2.59 -27.91
C LEU A 715 -23.02 -3.27 -29.25
N PHE A 716 -21.99 -3.80 -29.93
CA PHE A 716 -22.14 -4.49 -31.21
C PHE A 716 -23.01 -5.76 -31.10
N THR A 717 -22.78 -6.61 -30.10
CA THR A 717 -23.54 -7.85 -29.92
C THR A 717 -25.03 -7.58 -29.66
N VAL A 718 -25.36 -6.48 -28.95
CA VAL A 718 -26.74 -6.00 -28.79
C VAL A 718 -27.31 -5.41 -30.10
N GLN A 719 -26.47 -4.76 -30.90
CA GLN A 719 -26.83 -4.23 -32.23
C GLN A 719 -27.08 -5.34 -33.27
N ILE A 720 -26.50 -6.54 -33.15
CA ILE A 720 -26.89 -7.70 -33.97
C ILE A 720 -28.20 -8.33 -33.46
N LEU A 721 -28.26 -8.64 -32.15
CA LEU A 721 -29.36 -9.44 -31.58
C LEU A 721 -30.74 -8.78 -31.80
N ARG A 722 -30.83 -7.44 -31.72
CA ARG A 722 -32.10 -6.72 -31.87
C ARG A 722 -32.68 -6.80 -33.29
N PRO A 723 -31.97 -6.40 -34.37
CA PRO A 723 -32.36 -6.65 -35.76
C PRO A 723 -32.64 -8.12 -36.06
N ALA A 724 -31.79 -9.05 -35.58
CA ALA A 724 -31.98 -10.49 -35.80
C ALA A 724 -33.29 -11.00 -35.18
N ALA A 725 -33.57 -10.64 -33.93
CA ALA A 725 -34.83 -10.99 -33.26
C ALA A 725 -36.04 -10.27 -33.88
N ALA A 726 -35.89 -9.03 -34.35
CA ALA A 726 -36.94 -8.32 -35.08
C ALA A 726 -37.27 -9.01 -36.41
N LYS A 727 -36.26 -9.43 -37.18
CA LYS A 727 -36.39 -10.19 -38.43
C LYS A 727 -37.08 -11.53 -38.19
N ALA A 728 -36.63 -12.32 -37.22
CA ALA A 728 -37.25 -13.58 -36.83
C ALA A 728 -38.71 -13.40 -36.33
N SER A 729 -39.02 -12.28 -35.68
CA SER A 729 -40.37 -11.95 -35.20
C SER A 729 -41.29 -11.31 -36.25
N GLY A 730 -40.85 -11.15 -37.51
CA GLY A 730 -41.62 -10.46 -38.55
C GLY A 730 -41.83 -8.95 -38.32
N LYS A 731 -40.95 -8.31 -37.55
CA LYS A 731 -41.05 -6.91 -37.09
C LYS A 731 -39.85 -6.03 -37.48
N ALA A 732 -38.95 -6.53 -38.32
CA ALA A 732 -37.79 -5.77 -38.80
C ALA A 732 -38.19 -4.55 -39.65
N SER A 733 -37.60 -3.40 -39.34
CA SER A 733 -37.62 -2.21 -40.18
C SER A 733 -36.68 -2.37 -41.39
N PRO A 734 -36.81 -1.55 -42.46
CA PRO A 734 -35.84 -1.54 -43.55
C PRO A 734 -34.40 -1.34 -43.08
N SER A 735 -34.19 -0.50 -42.06
CA SER A 735 -32.90 -0.27 -41.41
C SER A 735 -32.35 -1.50 -40.68
N ASP A 736 -33.19 -2.40 -40.16
CA ASP A 736 -32.74 -3.66 -39.56
C ASP A 736 -32.18 -4.62 -40.63
N PHE A 737 -32.81 -4.67 -41.81
CA PHE A 737 -32.30 -5.46 -42.94
C PHE A 737 -30.96 -4.90 -43.44
N THR A 738 -30.87 -3.60 -43.72
CA THR A 738 -29.62 -2.97 -44.17
C THR A 738 -28.51 -3.04 -43.12
N PHE A 739 -28.83 -3.03 -41.83
CA PHE A 739 -27.83 -3.30 -40.79
C PHE A 739 -27.32 -4.75 -40.86
N LEU A 740 -28.23 -5.73 -40.94
CA LEU A 740 -27.87 -7.16 -41.01
C LEU A 740 -27.02 -7.51 -42.25
N GLU A 741 -27.24 -6.84 -43.38
CA GLU A 741 -26.42 -6.95 -44.60
C GLU A 741 -24.95 -6.49 -44.41
N ASN A 742 -24.67 -5.68 -43.37
CA ASN A 742 -23.35 -5.09 -43.11
C ASN A 742 -22.69 -5.65 -41.84
N VAL A 743 -23.24 -6.72 -41.23
CA VAL A 743 -22.74 -7.27 -39.97
C VAL A 743 -21.33 -7.85 -40.11
N ASP A 744 -21.01 -8.57 -41.19
CA ASP A 744 -19.75 -9.30 -41.31
C ASP A 744 -18.52 -8.38 -41.27
N ALA A 745 -18.59 -7.23 -41.94
CA ALA A 745 -17.53 -6.20 -41.88
C ALA A 745 -17.36 -5.60 -40.48
N LEU A 746 -18.41 -5.59 -39.66
CA LEU A 746 -18.35 -5.15 -38.26
C LEU A 746 -17.85 -6.25 -37.33
N ILE A 747 -18.13 -7.54 -37.63
CA ILE A 747 -17.45 -8.69 -36.99
C ILE A 747 -15.96 -8.63 -37.28
N GLU A 748 -15.56 -8.51 -38.56
CA GLU A 748 -14.17 -8.42 -38.98
C GLU A 748 -13.41 -7.33 -38.22
N LYS A 749 -13.99 -6.12 -38.15
CA LYS A 749 -13.41 -5.02 -37.38
C LYS A 749 -13.25 -5.35 -35.90
N VAL A 750 -14.29 -5.85 -35.22
CA VAL A 750 -14.24 -6.09 -33.76
C VAL A 750 -13.34 -7.28 -33.41
N MET A 751 -13.34 -8.35 -34.21
CA MET A 751 -12.48 -9.52 -33.99
C MET A 751 -11.01 -9.22 -34.29
N THR A 752 -10.72 -8.44 -35.33
CA THR A 752 -9.35 -7.98 -35.63
C THR A 752 -8.77 -7.15 -34.48
N LEU A 753 -9.61 -6.37 -33.77
CA LEU A 753 -9.19 -5.66 -32.57
C LEU A 753 -9.04 -6.60 -31.35
N LEU A 754 -9.94 -7.58 -31.18
CA LEU A 754 -9.84 -8.57 -30.10
C LEU A 754 -8.58 -9.44 -30.19
N GLU A 755 -8.14 -9.79 -31.40
CA GLU A 755 -6.84 -10.45 -31.67
C GLU A 755 -5.62 -9.64 -31.14
N THR A 756 -5.75 -8.32 -30.94
CA THR A 756 -4.66 -7.48 -30.38
C THR A 756 -4.57 -7.54 -28.85
N PHE A 757 -5.69 -7.80 -28.15
CA PHE A 757 -5.73 -8.01 -26.69
C PHE A 757 -5.35 -9.46 -26.27
N LEU A 758 -5.17 -10.34 -27.25
CA LEU A 758 -4.79 -11.76 -27.12
C LEU A 758 -3.35 -11.99 -27.61
N ASP A 759 -2.38 -11.16 -27.22
CA ASP A 759 -0.95 -11.50 -27.34
C ASP A 759 -0.53 -12.64 -26.40
N LYS A 760 -1.34 -12.88 -25.35
CA LYS A 760 -1.30 -14.05 -24.47
C LYS A 760 -2.57 -14.91 -24.59
N ASP A 761 -2.69 -15.91 -23.72
CA ASP A 761 -3.78 -16.88 -23.74
C ASP A 761 -5.16 -16.31 -23.36
N TYR A 762 -5.20 -15.23 -22.59
CA TYR A 762 -6.42 -14.57 -22.10
C TYR A 762 -6.38 -13.07 -22.38
N VAL A 763 -7.56 -12.42 -22.43
CA VAL A 763 -7.63 -10.99 -22.81
C VAL A 763 -6.92 -10.12 -21.78
N ALA A 764 -6.68 -8.86 -22.15
CA ALA A 764 -5.92 -7.92 -21.33
C ALA A 764 -4.48 -8.38 -21.02
N HIS A 765 -3.84 -9.12 -21.95
CA HIS A 765 -2.43 -9.51 -21.89
C HIS A 765 -2.09 -10.49 -20.74
N THR A 766 -3.00 -11.43 -20.44
CA THR A 766 -2.89 -12.32 -19.27
C THR A 766 -2.73 -13.80 -19.60
N ASP A 767 -2.06 -14.53 -18.70
CA ASP A 767 -1.78 -15.97 -18.80
C ASP A 767 -2.85 -16.83 -18.08
N ALA A 768 -3.88 -16.20 -17.51
CA ALA A 768 -4.98 -16.84 -16.79
C ALA A 768 -6.25 -15.97 -16.90
N PRO A 769 -7.47 -16.55 -16.88
CA PRO A 769 -8.70 -15.81 -17.13
C PRO A 769 -8.99 -14.80 -16.02
N THR A 770 -9.33 -13.58 -16.44
CA THR A 770 -9.69 -12.45 -15.57
C THR A 770 -11.15 -12.06 -15.73
N ILE A 771 -11.66 -11.15 -14.92
CA ILE A 771 -13.03 -10.61 -15.07
C ILE A 771 -13.29 -9.99 -16.47
N ALA A 772 -12.24 -9.58 -17.20
CA ALA A 772 -12.37 -9.15 -18.59
C ALA A 772 -12.76 -10.32 -19.53
N ASP A 773 -12.22 -11.52 -19.33
CA ASP A 773 -12.56 -12.71 -20.10
C ASP A 773 -14.01 -13.14 -19.88
N TYR A 774 -14.51 -13.12 -18.64
CA TYR A 774 -15.91 -13.42 -18.33
C TYR A 774 -16.86 -12.43 -19.01
N ALA A 775 -16.51 -11.15 -19.05
CA ALA A 775 -17.30 -10.12 -19.73
C ALA A 775 -17.24 -10.26 -21.26
N ALA A 776 -16.05 -10.48 -21.83
CA ALA A 776 -15.85 -10.66 -23.27
C ALA A 776 -16.56 -11.91 -23.80
N TYR A 777 -16.35 -13.05 -23.13
CA TYR A 777 -16.80 -14.34 -23.62
C TYR A 777 -18.32 -14.40 -23.71
N CYS A 778 -19.06 -13.90 -22.71
CA CYS A 778 -20.52 -13.90 -22.77
C CYS A 778 -21.10 -13.11 -23.97
N GLU A 779 -20.37 -12.16 -24.57
CA GLU A 779 -20.79 -11.52 -25.82
C GLU A 779 -20.46 -12.38 -27.04
N ILE A 780 -19.21 -12.86 -27.18
CA ILE A 780 -18.76 -13.63 -28.36
C ILE A 780 -19.46 -15.01 -28.46
N ASP A 781 -19.63 -15.66 -27.31
CA ASP A 781 -20.40 -16.90 -27.14
C ASP A 781 -21.82 -16.82 -27.68
N GLN A 782 -22.48 -15.67 -27.50
CA GLN A 782 -23.84 -15.45 -28.01
C GLN A 782 -23.87 -15.41 -29.55
N LEU A 783 -22.85 -14.80 -30.16
CA LEU A 783 -22.71 -14.75 -31.61
C LEU A 783 -22.37 -16.13 -32.20
N GLU A 784 -21.51 -16.91 -31.53
CA GLU A 784 -21.24 -18.30 -31.92
C GLU A 784 -22.53 -19.15 -31.86
N MET A 785 -23.35 -18.98 -30.81
CA MET A 785 -24.65 -19.67 -30.70
C MET A 785 -25.67 -19.27 -31.78
N MET A 786 -25.51 -18.07 -32.35
CA MET A 786 -26.27 -17.55 -33.49
C MET A 786 -25.70 -17.98 -34.86
N GLY A 787 -24.61 -18.76 -34.88
CA GLY A 787 -24.03 -19.32 -36.11
C GLY A 787 -22.96 -18.45 -36.78
N TYR A 788 -22.45 -17.42 -36.12
CA TYR A 788 -21.32 -16.65 -36.65
C TYR A 788 -20.00 -17.42 -36.49
N ASP A 789 -19.21 -17.48 -37.57
CA ASP A 789 -17.93 -18.17 -37.61
C ASP A 789 -16.77 -17.25 -37.16
N PHE A 790 -15.89 -17.79 -36.31
CA PHE A 790 -14.71 -17.12 -35.79
C PHE A 790 -13.38 -17.81 -36.19
N THR A 791 -13.42 -18.91 -36.95
CA THR A 791 -12.25 -19.74 -37.27
C THR A 791 -11.14 -18.99 -38.01
N GLN A 792 -11.46 -17.91 -38.73
CA GLN A 792 -10.47 -17.04 -39.38
C GLN A 792 -9.67 -16.15 -38.41
N TYR A 793 -10.06 -16.07 -37.14
CA TYR A 793 -9.37 -15.35 -36.07
C TYR A 793 -8.70 -16.38 -35.13
N PRO A 794 -7.40 -16.69 -35.32
CA PRO A 794 -6.77 -17.86 -34.69
C PRO A 794 -6.59 -17.72 -33.19
N LYS A 795 -6.31 -16.52 -32.67
CA LYS A 795 -6.16 -16.28 -31.22
C LYS A 795 -7.52 -16.29 -30.54
N VAL A 796 -8.53 -15.65 -31.14
CA VAL A 796 -9.92 -15.65 -30.65
C VAL A 796 -10.47 -17.08 -30.63
N THR A 797 -10.24 -17.87 -31.67
CA THR A 797 -10.62 -19.29 -31.71
C THR A 797 -9.95 -20.11 -30.60
N ALA A 798 -8.64 -19.94 -30.39
CA ALA A 798 -7.91 -20.61 -29.30
C ALA A 798 -8.39 -20.17 -27.90
N TRP A 799 -8.72 -18.89 -27.74
CA TRP A 799 -9.28 -18.33 -26.50
C TRP A 799 -10.70 -18.83 -26.22
N ILE A 800 -11.59 -18.87 -27.23
CA ILE A 800 -12.92 -19.51 -27.13
C ILE A 800 -12.77 -20.97 -26.69
N ALA A 801 -11.85 -21.72 -27.29
CA ALA A 801 -11.60 -23.11 -26.93
C ALA A 801 -11.12 -23.28 -25.47
N ARG A 802 -10.32 -22.34 -24.93
CA ARG A 802 -9.94 -22.28 -23.51
C ARG A 802 -11.11 -21.93 -22.60
N MET A 803 -11.89 -20.90 -22.94
CA MET A 803 -13.03 -20.44 -22.14
C MET A 803 -14.13 -21.50 -22.00
N LYS A 804 -14.31 -22.35 -23.02
CA LYS A 804 -15.20 -23.54 -22.97
C LYS A 804 -14.80 -24.60 -21.94
N GLN A 805 -13.56 -24.58 -21.43
CA GLN A 805 -13.08 -25.50 -20.38
C GLN A 805 -13.27 -24.96 -18.96
N ILE A 806 -13.75 -23.72 -18.79
CA ILE A 806 -13.95 -23.11 -17.47
C ILE A 806 -15.20 -23.74 -16.80
N PRO A 807 -15.14 -24.12 -15.51
CA PRO A 807 -16.29 -24.71 -14.81
C PRO A 807 -17.58 -23.88 -14.91
N HIS A 808 -18.73 -24.55 -14.85
CA HIS A 808 -20.07 -23.95 -14.97
C HIS A 808 -20.40 -23.29 -16.33
N HIS A 809 -19.54 -23.41 -17.35
CA HIS A 809 -19.75 -22.86 -18.69
C HIS A 809 -21.14 -23.19 -19.29
N ASP A 810 -21.52 -24.47 -19.33
CA ASP A 810 -22.79 -24.88 -19.94
C ASP A 810 -24.00 -24.45 -19.09
N GLU A 811 -23.87 -24.53 -17.77
CA GLU A 811 -24.87 -24.12 -16.78
C GLU A 811 -25.25 -22.63 -16.94
N VAL A 812 -24.27 -21.76 -17.20
CA VAL A 812 -24.55 -20.33 -17.43
C VAL A 812 -25.05 -20.03 -18.84
N ARG A 813 -24.89 -20.94 -19.81
CA ARG A 813 -25.39 -20.80 -21.19
C ARG A 813 -26.84 -21.28 -21.36
N GLU A 814 -27.31 -22.21 -20.54
CA GLU A 814 -28.63 -22.86 -20.66
C GLU A 814 -29.80 -21.86 -20.83
N GLY A 815 -29.77 -20.74 -20.10
CA GLY A 815 -30.79 -19.68 -20.19
C GLY A 815 -30.80 -18.95 -21.53
N LEU A 816 -29.62 -18.68 -22.10
CA LEU A 816 -29.50 -18.09 -23.43
C LEU A 816 -29.88 -19.10 -24.53
N ASP A 817 -29.47 -20.36 -24.40
CA ASP A 817 -29.74 -21.40 -25.40
C ASP A 817 -31.25 -21.54 -25.64
N LYS A 818 -32.02 -21.71 -24.55
CA LYS A 818 -33.48 -21.77 -24.57
C LYS A 818 -34.12 -20.52 -25.18
N PHE A 819 -33.51 -19.35 -24.99
CA PHE A 819 -33.98 -18.08 -25.56
C PHE A 819 -33.73 -17.96 -27.07
N LEU A 820 -32.51 -18.27 -27.53
CA LEU A 820 -32.18 -18.25 -28.97
C LEU A 820 -32.97 -19.32 -29.74
N THR A 821 -33.13 -20.52 -29.16
CA THR A 821 -33.93 -21.60 -29.74
C THR A 821 -35.40 -21.19 -29.87
N LYS A 822 -35.97 -20.54 -28.85
CA LYS A 822 -37.34 -19.98 -28.91
C LYS A 822 -37.52 -18.89 -29.98
N LEU A 823 -36.46 -18.17 -30.33
CA LEU A 823 -36.47 -17.15 -31.39
C LEU A 823 -36.14 -17.70 -32.80
N GLY A 824 -35.81 -18.99 -32.94
CA GLY A 824 -35.29 -19.53 -34.21
C GLY A 824 -33.92 -18.95 -34.61
N LEU A 825 -33.18 -18.40 -33.64
CA LEU A 825 -31.84 -17.81 -33.81
C LEU A 825 -30.72 -18.73 -33.32
N ARG A 826 -31.04 -19.95 -32.87
CA ARG A 826 -30.05 -20.94 -32.47
C ARG A 826 -29.69 -21.81 -33.67
N VAL A 827 -28.39 -21.88 -34.00
CA VAL A 827 -27.88 -22.80 -35.03
C VAL A 827 -27.36 -24.06 -34.36
N GLU A 828 -27.97 -25.22 -34.63
CA GLU A 828 -27.42 -26.50 -34.18
C GLU A 828 -26.03 -26.74 -34.80
N ALA A 829 -25.12 -27.30 -34.01
CA ALA A 829 -23.78 -27.60 -34.48
C ALA A 829 -23.81 -28.86 -35.36
N GLU A 830 -24.12 -28.69 -36.65
CA GLU A 830 -23.96 -29.75 -37.66
C GLU A 830 -22.53 -30.32 -37.55
N ALA A 831 -22.43 -31.59 -37.16
CA ALA A 831 -21.17 -32.30 -37.09
C ALA A 831 -20.67 -32.60 -38.52
N LYS A 832 -20.08 -31.60 -39.19
CA LYS A 832 -19.52 -31.72 -40.53
C LYS A 832 -18.31 -32.65 -40.53
N THR A 833 -18.59 -33.95 -40.68
CA THR A 833 -17.61 -35.02 -40.87
C THR A 833 -17.06 -35.04 -42.30
N ASP A 834 -16.70 -33.87 -42.84
CA ASP A 834 -16.00 -33.77 -44.12
C ASP A 834 -14.49 -33.87 -43.88
N LYS A 835 -13.88 -34.90 -44.47
CA LYS A 835 -12.43 -35.04 -44.50
C LYS A 835 -11.86 -33.99 -45.44
N PRO A 836 -10.91 -33.12 -45.02
CA PRO A 836 -10.19 -32.29 -45.96
C PRO A 836 -9.28 -33.17 -46.83
N GLU A 837 -9.68 -33.41 -48.09
CA GLU A 837 -8.81 -34.02 -49.08
C GLU A 837 -7.56 -33.15 -49.30
N GLY A 838 -6.39 -33.80 -49.31
CA GLY A 838 -5.16 -33.10 -48.98
C GLY A 838 -4.54 -32.31 -50.13
N ARG A 839 -4.37 -30.99 -49.93
CA ARG A 839 -3.26 -30.26 -50.57
C ARG A 839 -2.03 -30.29 -49.65
N ARG A 840 -1.13 -31.24 -49.92
CA ARG A 840 0.19 -31.31 -49.27
C ARG A 840 1.05 -30.12 -49.68
N ILE A 841 1.32 -29.21 -48.75
CA ILE A 841 2.50 -28.34 -48.81
C ILE A 841 3.50 -28.86 -47.76
N ARG A 842 4.66 -29.33 -48.21
CA ARG A 842 5.76 -29.76 -47.34
C ARG A 842 6.58 -28.54 -46.94
N HIS A 843 6.68 -28.25 -45.64
CA HIS A 843 7.81 -27.50 -45.10
C HIS A 843 8.67 -28.41 -44.23
N GLN A 844 9.99 -28.23 -44.31
CA GLN A 844 10.98 -29.10 -43.69
C GLN A 844 11.20 -28.70 -42.22
N LEU A 845 11.14 -29.66 -41.31
CA LEU A 845 11.68 -29.51 -39.97
C LEU A 845 13.20 -29.64 -40.02
N GLN A 846 13.92 -28.53 -39.89
CA GLN A 846 15.34 -28.56 -39.49
C GLN A 846 15.47 -28.32 -37.99
N ARG A 847 16.11 -29.26 -37.30
CA ARG A 847 16.58 -29.11 -35.91
C ARG A 847 18.09 -28.85 -35.94
N ILE A 848 18.58 -27.85 -35.20
CA ILE A 848 19.99 -27.69 -34.85
C ILE A 848 20.06 -27.33 -33.34
N PRO A 849 21.01 -27.85 -32.54
CA PRO A 849 20.93 -27.86 -31.07
C PRO A 849 21.86 -26.84 -30.37
N CYS A 850 21.91 -26.90 -29.03
CA CYS A 850 22.76 -26.08 -28.17
C CYS A 850 24.22 -26.57 -28.09
N GLN A 851 25.21 -25.66 -28.00
CA GLN A 851 26.19 -25.55 -26.87
C GLN A 851 27.33 -24.50 -27.08
N LEU A 852 27.54 -23.66 -26.05
CA LEU A 852 28.79 -23.10 -25.44
C LEU A 852 29.94 -22.35 -26.23
N LEU A 853 30.33 -21.20 -25.64
CA LEU A 853 31.67 -20.52 -25.58
C LEU A 853 32.35 -19.96 -26.88
N VAL A 854 33.22 -18.90 -26.89
CA VAL A 854 33.47 -17.70 -26.01
C VAL A 854 34.53 -16.74 -26.68
N ILE A 855 34.72 -15.50 -26.17
CA ILE A 855 35.90 -14.57 -26.38
C ILE A 855 36.03 -13.92 -27.80
N LEU A 856 36.43 -12.64 -28.05
CA LEU A 856 36.70 -11.39 -27.28
C LEU A 856 36.55 -10.12 -28.18
N GLN A 857 36.29 -8.94 -27.56
CA GLN A 857 36.76 -7.54 -27.80
C GLN A 857 37.10 -6.98 -29.24
N ALA A 858 37.08 -5.66 -29.51
CA ALA A 858 36.48 -4.47 -28.87
C ALA A 858 36.65 -3.22 -29.76
N ALA A 859 35.81 -2.18 -29.56
CA ALA A 859 36.17 -0.78 -29.83
C ALA A 859 35.24 0.18 -29.03
N VAL A 860 35.79 1.24 -28.45
CA VAL A 860 35.04 2.34 -27.81
C VAL A 860 35.57 3.66 -28.35
N SER A 861 34.70 4.52 -28.87
CA SER A 861 35.05 5.91 -29.18
C SER A 861 33.84 6.85 -29.12
N ASN A 862 33.94 7.81 -28.22
CA ASN A 862 33.01 8.90 -27.92
C ASN A 862 32.31 9.56 -29.12
N SER A 863 31.08 10.03 -28.88
CA SER A 863 30.79 11.45 -29.10
C SER A 863 29.97 12.01 -27.94
N SER A 864 30.25 13.25 -27.55
CA SER A 864 29.75 13.87 -26.33
C SER A 864 28.38 14.54 -26.52
N SER A 865 27.47 14.33 -25.56
CA SER A 865 26.27 15.15 -25.39
C SER A 865 26.15 15.60 -23.93
N VAL A 866 25.91 16.90 -23.71
CA VAL A 866 25.94 17.55 -22.39
C VAL A 866 24.65 17.29 -21.61
N LEU A 867 24.77 17.23 -20.27
CA LEU A 867 23.72 17.12 -19.25
C LEU A 867 22.26 17.10 -19.75
N ARG A 868 21.66 15.91 -19.70
CA ARG A 868 20.25 15.78 -19.32
C ARG A 868 20.13 14.80 -18.16
N LEU A 869 19.54 15.25 -17.06
CA LEU A 869 18.83 14.32 -16.17
C LEU A 869 17.73 13.68 -17.02
N ILE A 870 17.72 12.35 -17.12
CA ILE A 870 16.52 11.64 -17.57
C ILE A 870 15.60 11.55 -16.35
N ILE A 871 14.87 12.63 -16.09
CA ILE A 871 13.57 12.53 -15.43
C ILE A 871 12.69 11.81 -16.44
N MET A 872 12.28 10.57 -16.15
CA MET A 872 11.32 9.87 -17.00
C MET A 872 9.94 10.48 -16.73
N THR A 873 9.44 11.24 -17.70
CA THR A 873 8.20 12.00 -17.61
C THR A 873 7.05 11.22 -18.23
N LEU A 874 5.97 11.03 -17.47
CA LEU A 874 4.69 10.53 -17.95
C LEU A 874 4.27 11.31 -19.21
N LYS A 875 4.07 10.65 -20.34
CA LYS A 875 3.53 11.27 -21.56
C LYS A 875 2.02 11.08 -21.63
N LEU A 876 1.29 12.14 -21.97
CA LEU A 876 -0.14 12.11 -22.28
C LEU A 876 -0.36 12.48 -23.75
N TYR A 877 -0.68 11.49 -24.57
CA TYR A 877 -1.06 11.65 -25.98
C TYR A 877 -2.55 12.00 -26.05
N ALA A 878 -2.88 13.27 -26.30
CA ALA A 878 -4.23 13.79 -26.11
C ALA A 878 -4.61 14.92 -27.06
N ASN A 879 -5.92 15.18 -27.16
CA ASN A 879 -6.46 16.39 -27.76
C ASN A 879 -7.50 17.00 -26.82
N LEU A 880 -7.25 18.20 -26.30
CA LEU A 880 -8.11 18.86 -25.32
C LEU A 880 -9.46 19.36 -25.87
N ILE A 881 -9.78 19.12 -27.14
CA ILE A 881 -11.17 19.19 -27.64
C ILE A 881 -11.95 17.93 -27.20
N SER A 882 -11.29 16.77 -27.16
CA SER A 882 -11.89 15.48 -26.80
C SER A 882 -12.13 15.36 -25.29
N GLN A 883 -13.31 14.84 -24.92
CA GLN A 883 -13.80 14.79 -23.54
C GLN A 883 -12.90 13.96 -22.61
N PRO A 884 -12.58 12.68 -22.89
CA PRO A 884 -11.72 11.89 -22.01
C PRO A 884 -10.27 12.42 -21.96
N SER A 885 -9.83 13.12 -23.02
CA SER A 885 -8.54 13.82 -23.01
C SER A 885 -8.54 15.00 -22.04
N ARG A 886 -9.63 15.78 -21.99
CA ARG A 886 -9.83 16.83 -20.98
C ARG A 886 -9.88 16.23 -19.58
N SER A 887 -10.67 15.19 -19.33
CA SER A 887 -10.79 14.57 -18.00
C SER A 887 -9.45 14.06 -17.45
N VAL A 888 -8.64 13.38 -18.27
CA VAL A 888 -7.29 12.94 -17.86
C VAL A 888 -6.36 14.13 -17.59
N ALA A 889 -6.29 15.10 -18.51
CA ALA A 889 -5.42 16.28 -18.34
C ALA A 889 -5.82 17.13 -17.12
N TRP A 890 -7.12 17.25 -16.85
CA TRP A 890 -7.67 18.02 -15.73
C TRP A 890 -7.32 17.37 -14.40
N VAL A 891 -7.52 16.05 -14.28
CA VAL A 891 -7.16 15.29 -13.08
C VAL A 891 -5.64 15.33 -12.83
N LEU A 892 -4.81 15.20 -13.86
CA LEU A 892 -3.35 15.34 -13.73
C LEU A 892 -2.94 16.72 -13.19
N LYS A 893 -3.57 17.81 -13.69
CA LYS A 893 -3.36 19.18 -13.15
C LYS A 893 -3.83 19.32 -11.70
N VAL A 894 -5.05 18.90 -11.39
CA VAL A 894 -5.64 18.95 -10.03
C VAL A 894 -4.78 18.18 -9.02
N LYS A 895 -4.18 17.06 -9.44
CA LYS A 895 -3.29 16.24 -8.62
C LYS A 895 -1.81 16.65 -8.69
N SER A 896 -1.48 17.70 -9.44
CA SER A 896 -0.10 18.20 -9.65
C SER A 896 0.89 17.12 -10.09
N VAL A 897 0.45 16.23 -10.98
CA VAL A 897 1.29 15.19 -11.58
C VAL A 897 2.06 15.80 -12.75
N ASP A 898 3.38 15.74 -12.68
CA ASP A 898 4.27 16.18 -13.76
C ASP A 898 4.13 15.26 -14.99
N HIS A 899 3.89 15.85 -16.16
CA HIS A 899 3.63 15.12 -17.40
C HIS A 899 3.88 15.95 -18.65
N GLU A 900 4.29 15.28 -19.73
CA GLU A 900 4.43 15.84 -21.06
C GLU A 900 3.12 15.65 -21.85
N LEU A 901 2.38 16.73 -22.09
CA LEU A 901 1.23 16.72 -23.00
C LEU A 901 1.74 16.68 -24.45
N VAL A 902 1.51 15.56 -25.15
CA VAL A 902 1.79 15.36 -26.57
C VAL A 902 0.50 15.63 -27.36
N PRO A 903 0.39 16.73 -28.13
CA PRO A 903 -0.85 17.07 -28.83
C PRO A 903 -1.09 16.17 -30.06
N VAL A 904 -2.17 15.41 -30.06
CA VAL A 904 -2.53 14.48 -31.14
C VAL A 904 -3.76 15.00 -31.90
N LEU A 905 -3.50 15.77 -32.96
CA LEU A 905 -4.56 16.36 -33.79
C LEU A 905 -5.15 15.33 -34.78
N PRO A 906 -6.48 15.08 -34.79
CA PRO A 906 -7.12 14.18 -35.74
C PRO A 906 -6.77 14.50 -37.19
N GLY A 907 -6.42 13.48 -37.97
CA GLY A 907 -6.05 13.64 -39.39
C GLY A 907 -4.67 14.23 -39.66
N SER A 908 -3.90 14.62 -38.64
CA SER A 908 -2.48 15.00 -38.80
C SER A 908 -1.61 13.82 -39.20
N ASP A 909 -0.40 14.11 -39.70
CA ASP A 909 0.54 13.05 -40.11
C ASP A 909 1.05 12.22 -38.92
N PHE A 910 1.21 12.83 -37.74
CA PHE A 910 1.49 12.10 -36.50
C PHE A 910 0.33 11.14 -36.15
N PHE A 911 -0.93 11.60 -36.22
CA PHE A 911 -2.10 10.74 -36.01
C PHE A 911 -2.20 9.60 -37.05
N LYS A 912 -1.72 9.82 -38.27
CA LYS A 912 -1.66 8.82 -39.35
C LYS A 912 -0.43 7.90 -39.29
N SER A 913 0.56 8.21 -38.45
CA SER A 913 1.84 7.50 -38.37
C SER A 913 1.72 6.10 -37.78
N ASP A 914 2.67 5.22 -38.11
CA ASP A 914 2.81 3.93 -37.41
C ASP A 914 3.40 4.09 -35.99
N GLU A 915 4.06 5.21 -35.67
CA GLU A 915 4.48 5.57 -34.31
C GLU A 915 3.26 5.70 -33.37
N PHE A 916 2.26 6.51 -33.75
CA PHE A 916 1.05 6.64 -32.95
C PHE A 916 0.19 5.37 -32.97
N LYS A 917 0.23 4.60 -34.06
CA LYS A 917 -0.42 3.26 -34.15
C LYS A 917 0.18 2.25 -33.18
N ALA A 918 1.49 2.32 -32.92
CA ALA A 918 2.17 1.47 -31.93
C ALA A 918 1.83 1.86 -30.48
N ILE A 919 1.43 3.11 -30.24
CA ILE A 919 0.93 3.58 -28.94
C ILE A 919 -0.55 3.20 -28.75
N ASN A 920 -1.39 3.44 -29.76
CA ASN A 920 -2.78 3.01 -29.75
C ASN A 920 -3.18 2.42 -31.12
N PRO A 921 -3.37 1.09 -31.23
CA PRO A 921 -3.82 0.44 -32.46
C PRO A 921 -5.15 0.97 -32.99
N ASN A 922 -6.05 1.43 -32.11
CA ASN A 922 -7.32 2.06 -32.48
C ASN A 922 -7.15 3.50 -33.01
N ARG A 923 -5.97 4.10 -32.84
CA ARG A 923 -5.66 5.52 -33.09
C ARG A 923 -6.66 6.49 -32.42
N LEU A 924 -7.00 6.21 -31.16
CA LEU A 924 -7.86 7.05 -30.32
C LEU A 924 -7.05 7.79 -29.23
N VAL A 925 -7.68 8.80 -28.63
CA VAL A 925 -7.12 9.62 -27.54
C VAL A 925 -8.10 9.70 -26.36
N PRO A 926 -7.63 9.81 -25.10
CA PRO A 926 -6.23 9.90 -24.69
C PRO A 926 -5.51 8.54 -24.71
N ALA A 927 -4.18 8.56 -24.75
CA ALA A 927 -3.34 7.45 -24.32
C ALA A 927 -2.20 8.00 -23.44
N ILE A 928 -1.68 7.20 -22.50
CA ILE A 928 -0.47 7.54 -21.74
C ILE A 928 0.67 6.59 -22.08
N LYS A 929 1.91 7.08 -21.89
CA LYS A 929 3.11 6.25 -21.72
C LYS A 929 3.78 6.63 -20.39
N ASP A 930 3.75 5.72 -19.43
CA ASP A 930 4.41 5.83 -18.11
C ASP A 930 5.61 4.86 -18.14
N ASP A 931 6.82 5.40 -18.19
CA ASP A 931 8.04 4.67 -18.57
C ASP A 931 7.86 3.87 -19.87
N ASP A 932 7.82 2.53 -19.83
CA ASP A 932 7.53 1.67 -20.98
C ASP A 932 6.09 1.13 -21.03
N PHE A 933 5.27 1.44 -20.02
CA PHE A 933 3.88 1.00 -19.93
C PHE A 933 2.94 1.94 -20.71
N VAL A 934 2.16 1.38 -21.63
CA VAL A 934 1.21 2.12 -22.47
C VAL A 934 -0.23 1.70 -22.19
N LEU A 935 -1.10 2.70 -22.02
CA LEU A 935 -2.50 2.54 -21.62
C LEU A 935 -3.37 3.55 -22.40
N THR A 936 -4.51 3.12 -22.93
CA THR A 936 -5.21 3.79 -24.05
C THR A 936 -6.69 4.11 -23.80
N GLU A 937 -7.27 3.69 -22.67
CA GLU A 937 -8.66 3.97 -22.30
C GLU A 937 -8.73 4.99 -21.17
N GLY A 938 -9.29 6.18 -21.41
CA GLY A 938 -9.27 7.32 -20.47
C GLY A 938 -9.75 7.00 -19.05
N MET A 939 -10.74 6.12 -18.93
CA MET A 939 -11.33 5.73 -17.64
C MET A 939 -10.53 4.62 -16.93
N ALA A 940 -9.73 3.84 -17.65
CA ALA A 940 -8.70 2.98 -17.08
C ALA A 940 -7.46 3.79 -16.68
N ILE A 941 -7.09 4.81 -17.47
CA ILE A 941 -6.00 5.75 -17.19
C ILE A 941 -6.26 6.50 -15.88
N LEU A 942 -7.48 7.02 -15.65
CA LEU A 942 -7.82 7.69 -14.39
C LEU A 942 -7.74 6.76 -13.16
N GLN A 943 -8.16 5.50 -13.29
CA GLN A 943 -8.05 4.50 -12.21
C GLN A 943 -6.59 4.07 -11.97
N TYR A 944 -5.81 3.85 -13.04
CA TYR A 944 -4.38 3.56 -12.98
C TYR A 944 -3.63 4.68 -12.26
N LEU A 945 -3.80 5.94 -12.69
CA LEU A 945 -3.18 7.10 -12.06
C LEU A 945 -3.54 7.20 -10.56
N GLY A 946 -4.78 6.88 -10.19
CA GLY A 946 -5.24 6.85 -8.80
C GLY A 946 -4.52 5.83 -7.92
N ASP A 947 -4.31 4.60 -8.40
CA ASP A 947 -3.53 3.59 -7.67
C ASP A 947 -2.00 3.78 -7.82
N ARG A 948 -1.52 4.38 -8.92
CA ARG A 948 -0.10 4.67 -9.26
C ARG A 948 0.54 5.79 -8.46
N TYR A 949 -0.24 6.81 -8.12
CA TYR A 949 0.17 7.94 -7.28
C TYR A 949 -0.47 7.89 -5.88
N ASP A 950 -1.04 6.74 -5.50
CA ASP A 950 -1.59 6.42 -4.18
C ASP A 950 -2.56 7.49 -3.63
N TRP A 951 -3.63 7.78 -4.39
CA TRP A 951 -4.67 8.75 -4.05
C TRP A 951 -5.63 8.23 -2.95
N THR A 952 -5.10 8.03 -1.75
CA THR A 952 -5.80 7.32 -0.64
C THR A 952 -6.50 8.22 0.36
N GLY A 953 -6.64 9.52 0.11
CA GLY A 953 -7.40 10.40 1.02
C GLY A 953 -8.88 10.00 1.07
N PRO A 954 -9.57 10.13 2.22
CA PRO A 954 -11.00 9.82 2.33
C PRO A 954 -11.91 10.82 1.58
N LYS A 955 -11.34 11.90 1.04
CA LYS A 955 -11.95 12.86 0.11
C LYS A 955 -11.07 13.07 -1.14
N ASP A 956 -10.31 12.05 -1.54
CA ASP A 956 -9.49 12.08 -2.76
C ASP A 956 -10.29 11.57 -3.98
N LEU A 957 -9.77 11.76 -5.19
CA LEU A 957 -10.52 11.55 -6.44
C LEU A 957 -10.86 10.08 -6.73
N TYR A 958 -10.10 9.13 -6.17
CA TYR A 958 -10.31 7.69 -6.36
C TYR A 958 -10.01 6.88 -5.07
N PRO A 959 -10.81 7.07 -3.99
CA PRO A 959 -10.52 6.55 -2.66
C PRO A 959 -10.52 5.02 -2.62
N LYS A 960 -9.91 4.43 -1.59
CA LYS A 960 -9.79 2.97 -1.41
C LYS A 960 -10.93 2.34 -0.57
N ASP A 961 -11.97 3.10 -0.21
CA ASP A 961 -13.18 2.51 0.36
C ASP A 961 -13.89 1.63 -0.67
N LEU A 962 -14.30 0.43 -0.25
CA LEU A 962 -14.86 -0.59 -1.12
C LEU A 962 -16.21 -0.20 -1.74
N LYS A 963 -17.06 0.53 -1.02
CA LYS A 963 -18.40 0.93 -1.50
C LYS A 963 -18.34 2.24 -2.30
N THR A 964 -17.56 3.23 -1.85
CA THR A 964 -17.34 4.46 -2.64
C THR A 964 -16.62 4.17 -3.95
N ARG A 965 -15.56 3.35 -3.96
CA ARG A 965 -14.86 2.98 -5.20
C ARG A 965 -15.77 2.20 -6.16
N ALA A 966 -16.63 1.34 -5.63
CA ALA A 966 -17.61 0.64 -6.46
C ALA A 966 -18.65 1.58 -7.09
N LYS A 967 -19.14 2.59 -6.37
CA LYS A 967 -20.06 3.59 -6.93
C LYS A 967 -19.39 4.54 -7.94
N ILE A 968 -18.10 4.82 -7.80
CA ILE A 968 -17.32 5.49 -8.85
C ILE A 968 -17.29 4.58 -10.10
N ASN A 969 -16.93 3.31 -9.94
CA ASN A 969 -16.80 2.39 -11.08
C ASN A 969 -18.15 2.04 -11.75
N GLU A 970 -19.25 1.99 -10.99
CA GLU A 970 -20.62 1.93 -11.52
C GLU A 970 -20.87 3.07 -12.51
N PHE A 971 -20.61 4.32 -12.10
CA PHE A 971 -20.78 5.47 -12.99
C PHE A 971 -19.79 5.44 -14.16
N LEU A 972 -18.50 5.17 -13.93
CA LEU A 972 -17.49 5.17 -15.00
C LEU A 972 -17.81 4.14 -16.09
N HIS A 973 -18.34 2.97 -15.74
CA HIS A 973 -18.81 1.99 -16.72
C HIS A 973 -20.10 2.44 -17.41
N TRP A 974 -21.11 2.89 -16.65
CA TRP A 974 -22.40 3.33 -17.18
C TRP A 974 -22.28 4.50 -18.19
N HIS A 975 -21.43 5.49 -17.91
CA HIS A 975 -21.38 6.73 -18.69
C HIS A 975 -21.05 6.51 -20.19
N HIS A 976 -20.32 5.44 -20.53
CA HIS A 976 -19.81 5.17 -21.89
C HIS A 976 -20.94 5.02 -22.92
N THR A 977 -21.99 4.28 -22.57
CA THR A 977 -23.17 4.06 -23.43
C THR A 977 -24.29 5.07 -23.18
N ASN A 978 -24.18 5.84 -22.10
CA ASN A 978 -25.13 6.85 -21.68
C ASN A 978 -24.57 8.26 -21.95
N THR A 979 -24.19 9.01 -20.91
CA THR A 979 -23.79 10.43 -20.98
C THR A 979 -22.85 10.74 -22.15
N ARG A 980 -21.83 9.91 -22.38
CA ARG A 980 -20.82 10.09 -23.43
C ARG A 980 -21.34 9.81 -24.84
N LEU A 981 -22.18 8.79 -25.02
CA LEU A 981 -22.77 8.51 -26.33
C LEU A 981 -23.87 9.53 -26.67
N PHE A 982 -24.62 9.98 -25.66
CA PHE A 982 -25.60 11.05 -25.72
C PHE A 982 -25.02 12.37 -26.22
N THR A 983 -23.96 12.89 -25.58
CA THR A 983 -23.33 14.15 -25.98
C THR A 983 -22.76 14.07 -27.39
N LEU A 984 -22.10 12.96 -27.75
CA LEU A 984 -21.61 12.73 -29.11
C LEU A 984 -22.72 12.68 -30.16
N ASN A 985 -23.92 12.19 -29.81
CA ASN A 985 -25.10 12.16 -30.68
C ASN A 985 -25.77 13.53 -30.87
N ILE A 986 -25.36 14.58 -30.15
CA ILE A 986 -25.82 15.97 -30.38
C ILE A 986 -24.68 16.82 -30.97
N VAL A 987 -23.49 16.75 -30.35
CA VAL A 987 -22.33 17.56 -30.73
C VAL A 987 -21.85 17.24 -32.14
N ARG A 988 -21.81 15.96 -32.55
CA ARG A 988 -21.39 15.60 -33.92
C ARG A 988 -22.39 16.07 -34.99
N PRO A 989 -23.72 15.82 -34.87
CA PRO A 989 -24.70 16.38 -35.80
C PRO A 989 -24.70 17.91 -35.91
N GLU A 990 -24.60 18.67 -34.81
CA GLU A 990 -24.53 20.14 -34.91
C GLU A 990 -23.26 20.59 -35.66
N ILE A 991 -22.10 19.95 -35.45
CA ILE A 991 -20.87 20.24 -36.20
C ILE A 991 -21.01 19.86 -37.69
N ALA A 992 -21.59 18.69 -37.99
CA ALA A 992 -21.82 18.24 -39.36
C ALA A 992 -22.75 19.20 -40.13
N LYS A 993 -23.82 19.67 -39.46
CA LYS A 993 -24.76 20.67 -39.97
C LYS A 993 -24.10 22.02 -40.23
N LYS A 994 -23.21 22.49 -39.34
CA LYS A 994 -22.40 23.70 -39.57
C LYS A 994 -21.41 23.56 -40.72
N LEU A 995 -21.06 22.34 -41.10
CA LEU A 995 -20.22 22.01 -42.26
C LEU A 995 -21.02 21.74 -43.55
N ASN A 996 -22.35 21.70 -43.50
CA ASN A 996 -23.24 21.22 -44.57
C ASN A 996 -22.89 19.78 -45.02
N ALA A 997 -22.57 18.94 -44.04
CA ALA A 997 -22.14 17.55 -44.20
C ALA A 997 -22.94 16.58 -43.30
N ASP A 998 -24.08 17.03 -42.78
CA ASP A 998 -25.03 16.23 -42.01
C ASP A 998 -25.79 15.22 -42.89
N THR A 999 -25.90 13.99 -42.38
CA THR A 999 -26.71 12.93 -43.01
C THR A 999 -28.16 12.98 -42.51
N PRO A 1000 -29.12 12.30 -43.17
CA PRO A 1000 -30.49 12.17 -42.64
C PRO A 1000 -30.55 11.56 -41.23
N LYS A 1001 -29.53 10.76 -40.83
CA LYS A 1001 -29.40 10.23 -39.47
C LYS A 1001 -28.98 11.30 -38.47
N ASP A 1002 -28.11 12.22 -38.86
CA ASP A 1002 -27.70 13.36 -38.02
C ASP A 1002 -28.87 14.34 -37.85
N GLN A 1003 -29.65 14.58 -38.90
CA GLN A 1003 -30.88 15.39 -38.86
C GLN A 1003 -31.91 14.78 -37.89
N ALA A 1004 -32.23 13.49 -38.02
CA ALA A 1004 -33.13 12.80 -37.08
C ALA A 1004 -32.62 12.78 -35.63
N ALA A 1005 -31.29 12.73 -35.42
CA ALA A 1005 -30.70 12.85 -34.08
C ALA A 1005 -30.89 14.26 -33.48
N LEU A 1006 -30.85 15.31 -34.30
CA LEU A 1006 -31.12 16.69 -33.87
C LEU A 1006 -32.61 16.96 -33.64
N GLU A 1007 -33.51 16.29 -34.37
CA GLU A 1007 -34.96 16.36 -34.11
C GLU A 1007 -35.32 15.72 -32.75
N GLY A 1008 -34.69 14.59 -32.41
CA GLY A 1008 -34.91 13.89 -31.14
C GLY A 1008 -34.16 14.46 -29.92
N LYS A 1009 -33.36 15.53 -30.08
CA LYS A 1009 -32.35 15.91 -29.08
C LYS A 1009 -32.92 16.33 -27.72
N ASP A 1010 -34.06 17.02 -27.69
CA ASP A 1010 -34.64 17.52 -26.44
C ASP A 1010 -35.11 16.36 -25.53
N ALA A 1011 -35.68 15.31 -26.12
CA ALA A 1011 -36.07 14.09 -25.40
C ALA A 1011 -34.84 13.27 -24.92
N LEU A 1012 -33.72 13.32 -25.66
CA LEU A 1012 -32.46 12.74 -25.22
C LEU A 1012 -31.87 13.51 -24.03
N ILE A 1013 -31.89 14.85 -24.07
CA ILE A 1013 -31.44 15.72 -22.97
C ILE A 1013 -32.29 15.45 -21.72
N GLU A 1014 -33.62 15.42 -21.87
CA GLU A 1014 -34.53 15.15 -20.76
C GLU A 1014 -34.28 13.79 -20.11
N LYS A 1015 -34.13 12.73 -20.92
CA LYS A 1015 -33.82 11.38 -20.44
C LYS A 1015 -32.51 11.32 -19.66
N GLU A 1016 -31.41 11.79 -20.23
CA GLU A 1016 -30.09 11.63 -19.60
C GLU A 1016 -29.90 12.58 -18.40
N CYS A 1017 -30.46 13.79 -18.43
CA CYS A 1017 -30.42 14.69 -17.27
C CYS A 1017 -31.27 14.15 -16.11
N THR A 1018 -32.43 13.55 -16.40
CA THR A 1018 -33.26 12.87 -15.38
C THR A 1018 -32.54 11.68 -14.76
N LEU A 1019 -31.70 10.96 -15.52
CA LEU A 1019 -30.84 9.92 -14.96
C LEU A 1019 -29.69 10.51 -14.11
N LEU A 1020 -29.03 11.59 -14.55
CA LEU A 1020 -27.98 12.26 -13.78
C LEU A 1020 -28.48 12.83 -12.44
N GLU A 1021 -29.70 13.36 -12.40
CA GLU A 1021 -30.40 13.75 -11.16
C GLU A 1021 -30.50 12.60 -10.13
N THR A 1022 -30.46 11.33 -10.55
CA THR A 1022 -30.48 10.18 -9.62
C THR A 1022 -29.09 9.81 -9.09
N PHE A 1023 -28.02 9.99 -9.87
CA PHE A 1023 -26.63 9.76 -9.39
C PHE A 1023 -26.17 10.84 -8.39
N LEU A 1024 -26.72 12.05 -8.51
CA LEU A 1024 -26.51 13.15 -7.57
C LEU A 1024 -27.38 12.94 -6.31
N VAL A 1025 -27.03 11.95 -5.49
CA VAL A 1025 -27.66 11.75 -4.17
C VAL A 1025 -27.15 12.77 -3.15
N ASN A 1026 -25.85 13.08 -3.22
CA ASN A 1026 -25.18 14.12 -2.44
C ASN A 1026 -24.75 15.26 -3.40
N ASP A 1027 -23.77 16.09 -3.02
CA ASP A 1027 -23.25 17.18 -3.87
C ASP A 1027 -22.53 16.69 -5.15
N PHE A 1028 -22.02 15.46 -5.15
CA PHE A 1028 -21.24 14.89 -6.25
C PHE A 1028 -21.68 13.45 -6.58
N ILE A 1029 -21.25 12.99 -7.75
CA ILE A 1029 -21.54 11.65 -8.29
C ILE A 1029 -20.96 10.57 -7.37
N ALA A 1030 -21.42 9.32 -7.52
CA ALA A 1030 -21.07 8.19 -6.65
C ALA A 1030 -21.45 8.38 -5.17
N HIS A 1031 -22.40 9.28 -4.88
CA HIS A 1031 -22.94 9.60 -3.55
C HIS A 1031 -21.88 10.20 -2.62
N THR A 1032 -21.15 11.22 -3.09
CA THR A 1032 -20.01 11.82 -2.37
C THR A 1032 -20.17 13.31 -2.08
N ASP A 1033 -19.47 13.79 -1.04
CA ASP A 1033 -19.42 15.21 -0.62
C ASP A 1033 -18.12 15.90 -1.08
N PHE A 1034 -17.56 15.41 -2.20
CA PHE A 1034 -16.30 15.86 -2.81
C PHE A 1034 -16.24 15.32 -4.26
N PRO A 1035 -15.67 16.04 -5.23
CA PRO A 1035 -15.62 15.55 -6.61
C PRO A 1035 -14.68 14.34 -6.72
N THR A 1036 -15.10 13.37 -7.51
CA THR A 1036 -14.37 12.13 -7.82
C THR A 1036 -14.00 12.07 -9.30
N ILE A 1037 -13.20 11.09 -9.73
CA ILE A 1037 -12.94 10.88 -11.17
C ILE A 1037 -14.21 10.62 -12.00
N ALA A 1038 -15.34 10.25 -11.37
CA ALA A 1038 -16.64 10.19 -12.05
C ALA A 1038 -17.15 11.58 -12.45
N ASP A 1039 -17.02 12.58 -11.56
CA ASP A 1039 -17.42 13.97 -11.80
C ASP A 1039 -16.56 14.65 -12.87
N TYR A 1040 -15.24 14.45 -12.83
CA TYR A 1040 -14.31 14.97 -13.84
C TYR A 1040 -14.53 14.36 -15.23
N THR A 1041 -15.04 13.13 -15.32
CA THR A 1041 -15.47 12.50 -16.58
C THR A 1041 -16.83 13.03 -17.03
N ALA A 1042 -17.84 13.04 -16.14
CA ALA A 1042 -19.18 13.49 -16.46
C ALA A 1042 -19.24 14.96 -16.89
N TYR A 1043 -18.50 15.85 -16.20
CA TYR A 1043 -18.52 17.26 -16.52
C TYR A 1043 -17.94 17.54 -17.90
N CYS A 1044 -16.84 16.88 -18.29
CA CYS A 1044 -16.25 17.05 -19.62
C CYS A 1044 -17.13 16.53 -20.77
N GLU A 1045 -18.20 15.79 -20.46
CA GLU A 1045 -19.25 15.48 -21.42
C GLU A 1045 -20.32 16.59 -21.45
N ILE A 1046 -20.87 16.97 -20.29
CA ILE A 1046 -21.99 17.91 -20.16
C ILE A 1046 -21.61 19.37 -20.51
N ASP A 1047 -20.40 19.81 -20.18
CA ASP A 1047 -19.93 21.19 -20.42
C ASP A 1047 -20.03 21.60 -21.88
N GLN A 1048 -19.82 20.67 -22.81
CA GLN A 1048 -19.92 20.91 -24.26
C GLN A 1048 -21.30 21.42 -24.64
N LEU A 1049 -22.36 20.85 -24.05
CA LEU A 1049 -23.73 21.24 -24.34
C LEU A 1049 -24.05 22.59 -23.66
N GLU A 1050 -23.56 22.83 -22.46
CA GLU A 1050 -23.75 24.13 -21.80
C GLU A 1050 -23.04 25.27 -22.57
N LEU A 1051 -21.81 25.02 -23.04
CA LEU A 1051 -21.06 25.94 -23.92
C LEU A 1051 -21.74 26.12 -25.30
N MET A 1052 -22.56 25.16 -25.73
CA MET A 1052 -23.41 25.25 -26.92
C MET A 1052 -24.79 25.87 -26.65
N GLY A 1053 -25.03 26.39 -25.44
CA GLY A 1053 -26.25 27.12 -25.09
C GLY A 1053 -27.45 26.23 -24.74
N TYR A 1054 -27.26 24.93 -24.48
CA TYR A 1054 -28.33 24.07 -23.99
C TYR A 1054 -28.63 24.38 -22.50
N ASP A 1055 -29.91 24.57 -22.19
CA ASP A 1055 -30.36 24.94 -20.85
C ASP A 1055 -30.56 23.73 -19.92
N PHE A 1056 -29.87 23.76 -18.77
CA PHE A 1056 -29.98 22.77 -17.71
C PHE A 1056 -30.80 23.26 -16.50
N SER A 1057 -31.41 24.46 -16.55
CA SER A 1057 -32.16 25.05 -15.43
C SER A 1057 -33.30 24.17 -14.89
N LYS A 1058 -33.88 23.33 -15.76
CA LYS A 1058 -34.92 22.34 -15.44
C LYS A 1058 -34.46 21.24 -14.46
N TYR A 1059 -33.15 21.01 -14.35
CA TYR A 1059 -32.55 19.91 -13.61
C TYR A 1059 -31.76 20.49 -12.41
N PRO A 1060 -32.40 20.65 -11.23
CA PRO A 1060 -31.89 21.51 -10.17
C PRO A 1060 -30.60 21.01 -9.53
N LYS A 1061 -30.40 19.70 -9.40
CA LYS A 1061 -29.14 19.14 -8.88
C LYS A 1061 -28.05 19.18 -9.93
N VAL A 1062 -28.37 18.86 -11.19
CA VAL A 1062 -27.42 18.90 -12.32
C VAL A 1062 -26.91 20.32 -12.50
N SER A 1063 -27.80 21.33 -12.47
CA SER A 1063 -27.42 22.75 -12.51
C SER A 1063 -26.54 23.16 -11.30
N ALA A 1064 -26.90 22.75 -10.08
CA ALA A 1064 -26.08 23.00 -8.90
C ALA A 1064 -24.71 22.28 -8.94
N TRP A 1065 -24.64 21.09 -9.53
CA TRP A 1065 -23.42 20.31 -9.71
C TRP A 1065 -22.53 20.90 -10.81
N ILE A 1066 -23.09 21.36 -11.94
CA ILE A 1066 -22.38 22.15 -12.97
C ILE A 1066 -21.75 23.39 -12.32
N ALA A 1067 -22.49 24.12 -11.48
CA ALA A 1067 -21.96 25.26 -10.73
C ALA A 1067 -20.82 24.88 -9.77
N ARG A 1068 -20.90 23.73 -9.08
CA ARG A 1068 -19.80 23.18 -8.25
C ARG A 1068 -18.59 22.71 -9.07
N MET A 1069 -18.80 22.23 -10.29
CA MET A 1069 -17.72 21.78 -11.17
C MET A 1069 -16.99 22.94 -11.86
N LYS A 1070 -17.70 24.04 -12.12
CA LYS A 1070 -17.11 25.32 -12.58
C LYS A 1070 -16.13 25.94 -11.59
N THR A 1071 -16.32 25.74 -10.28
CA THR A 1071 -15.40 26.25 -9.25
C THR A 1071 -14.18 25.36 -8.98
N GLN A 1072 -14.05 24.22 -9.66
CA GLN A 1072 -12.88 23.35 -9.49
C GLN A 1072 -11.61 23.95 -10.12
N PRO A 1073 -10.42 23.74 -9.52
CA PRO A 1073 -9.17 24.27 -10.06
C PRO A 1073 -8.94 23.90 -11.52
N PHE A 1074 -8.36 24.80 -12.30
CA PHE A 1074 -8.04 24.62 -13.73
C PHE A 1074 -9.23 24.42 -14.70
N ASN A 1075 -10.49 24.63 -14.26
CA ASN A 1075 -11.67 24.48 -15.13
C ASN A 1075 -11.53 25.27 -16.44
N ASP A 1076 -11.33 26.59 -16.38
CA ASP A 1076 -11.21 27.43 -17.59
C ASP A 1076 -10.07 27.01 -18.51
N GLU A 1077 -8.90 26.69 -17.96
CA GLU A 1077 -7.69 26.33 -18.73
C GLU A 1077 -7.90 25.02 -19.53
N ILE A 1078 -8.56 24.04 -18.94
CA ILE A 1078 -8.86 22.75 -19.58
C ILE A 1078 -9.91 22.88 -20.68
N HIS A 1079 -10.86 23.82 -20.54
CA HIS A 1079 -11.99 23.97 -21.44
C HIS A 1079 -11.75 25.00 -22.56
N GLU A 1080 -10.74 25.88 -22.43
CA GLU A 1080 -10.40 26.88 -23.46
C GLU A 1080 -10.17 26.29 -24.87
N PRO A 1081 -9.51 25.13 -25.06
CA PRO A 1081 -9.36 24.51 -26.39
C PRO A 1081 -10.68 24.07 -27.01
N LEU A 1082 -11.66 23.66 -26.19
CA LEU A 1082 -13.02 23.36 -26.62
C LEU A 1082 -13.78 24.65 -26.95
N LYS A 1083 -13.72 25.68 -26.09
CA LYS A 1083 -14.37 26.98 -26.36
C LYS A 1083 -13.92 27.55 -27.70
N GLY A 1084 -12.61 27.60 -27.95
CA GLY A 1084 -12.04 28.06 -29.22
C GLY A 1084 -12.44 27.21 -30.43
N PHE A 1085 -12.62 25.90 -30.25
CA PHE A 1085 -13.18 25.01 -31.27
C PHE A 1085 -14.65 25.32 -31.55
N LEU A 1086 -15.50 25.45 -30.53
CA LEU A 1086 -16.92 25.80 -30.69
C LEU A 1086 -17.11 27.18 -31.36
N THR A 1087 -16.30 28.18 -30.98
CA THR A 1087 -16.26 29.49 -31.64
C THR A 1087 -15.98 29.38 -33.13
N LYS A 1088 -15.03 28.51 -33.55
CA LYS A 1088 -14.68 28.31 -34.95
C LYS A 1088 -15.85 27.79 -35.81
N PHE A 1089 -16.77 27.04 -35.22
CA PHE A 1089 -17.98 26.54 -35.90
C PHE A 1089 -19.24 27.41 -35.66
N GLY A 1090 -19.11 28.53 -34.95
CA GLY A 1090 -20.26 29.34 -34.53
C GLY A 1090 -21.25 28.54 -33.68
N LEU A 1091 -20.71 27.70 -32.80
CA LEU A 1091 -21.44 26.83 -31.86
C LEU A 1091 -21.22 27.21 -30.39
N LEU A 1092 -20.36 28.20 -30.08
CA LEU A 1092 -20.29 28.78 -28.74
C LEU A 1092 -21.45 29.77 -28.57
N ALA A 1093 -22.13 29.71 -27.41
CA ALA A 1093 -23.24 30.59 -27.04
C ALA A 1093 -22.79 31.95 -26.43
#